data_AF-A0A6L2PPJ9-F1
#
_entry.id   AF-A0A6L2PPJ9-F1
#
_cell.length_a   1.000
_cell.length_b   1.000
_cell.length_c   1.000
_cell.angle_alpha   90.00
_cell.angle_beta   90.00
_cell.angle_gamma   90.00
#
_symmetry.space_group_name_H-M   'P 1'
#
loop_
_entity.id
_entity.type
_entity.pdbx_description
1 polymer ?
#
loop_
_entity_poly.entity_id
_entity_poly.type
_entity_poly.pdbx_seq_one_letter_code
_entity_poly.pdbx_strand_id
1 'polypeptide(L)'
;GGTIIGSARCQEFRERSGRLKAAKNLVSRGITNLVVIGGDGSLTGANLFRSEWSSLLEELVQSGQITKDQQTKFAHLHIAGMVGSIDNDFCGTDMTVGTDSALHRITEAIDAIASTAYSHQRTFIMEVMGRHCGYLSLVAGLTSEADYVFIPEWPPERGWPAKLCRKLQQARTLDTRSERSTGQRLNIIIVAEGAIDQDGEPITAEKVRQVVVENLQQDTRITVLGHVQRGGNPSAFDRVLGCRMGAEAVMALMEATPETESCVVSLDGNQAVRLPLMECVEKTKAVTKAMASKDWENAVQLRGKSFVRNLETYKMLTRLKPPKPVIEDVNHPSVSSFHCYSFEGYNLAVMHIGAPACGMNAAVRSFVRNCIYRGDTALGIHDGIEGLLAGNVQNMGWADVTGWVAQGGAILGTKRTLPKSRMAQVAARLAEFKIHGLLIIGGFEAYQAALQMYEARPEYREFCIPIVVIPSTISNNVPGTDFSLGCDTALNEITEICDRIRQSAQGTKRRVFVIETMGGYCGYLATVAGLAGGADAAYIFEEKFSIEDLRQDLYHMAAKMGEGVQRGLILRNEKANDNYNTDFIYRLYTEEGKGQFSARQNILGHMQQGGSATPFDRNMGTKMASKAVDGLLEQLKLAERRSDGSIYINTPESAVMMGVIRRQYRLSPLEALKSETDFEHRIPKNQWWLKLRPLLRILAKHESAYEEEGMYMTVEDTTVAEGVI
;
A
#
# COMPACT_ATOMS: atom_id res chain seq x y z
N GLY A 1 19.34 -0.17 6.56
CA GLY A 1 18.95 0.23 5.19
C GLY A 1 20.16 0.58 4.36
N GLY A 2 19.93 1.21 3.20
CA GLY A 2 20.95 1.50 2.20
C GLY A 2 21.40 0.26 1.41
N THR A 3 22.43 0.43 0.58
CA THR A 3 23.03 -0.67 -0.20
C THR A 3 24.31 -1.16 0.46
N ILE A 4 24.32 -2.39 0.97
CA ILE A 4 25.48 -2.97 1.69
C ILE A 4 26.72 -3.07 0.79
N ILE A 5 26.54 -3.34 -0.51
CA ILE A 5 27.62 -3.39 -1.51
C ILE A 5 28.05 -2.01 -2.02
N GLY A 6 27.46 -0.93 -1.49
CA GLY A 6 27.74 0.45 -1.91
C GLY A 6 27.07 0.85 -3.23
N SER A 7 27.06 2.16 -3.49
CA SER A 7 26.67 2.76 -4.77
C SER A 7 27.42 4.08 -4.95
N ALA A 8 28.06 4.27 -6.10
CA ALA A 8 28.89 5.44 -6.38
C ALA A 8 28.63 5.95 -7.80
N ARG A 9 28.77 7.27 -8.00
CA ARG A 9 28.78 7.87 -9.34
C ARG A 9 30.06 7.47 -10.05
N CYS A 10 29.93 6.81 -11.21
CA CYS A 10 31.07 6.37 -12.00
C CYS A 10 31.24 7.26 -13.25
N GLN A 11 32.16 8.22 -13.21
CA GLN A 11 32.46 9.07 -14.36
C GLN A 11 33.23 8.28 -15.44
N GLU A 12 34.19 7.43 -15.05
CA GLU A 12 34.97 6.60 -15.98
C GLU A 12 34.08 5.71 -16.86
N PHE A 13 32.97 5.19 -16.33
CA PHE A 13 32.08 4.29 -17.07
C PHE A 13 31.28 5.02 -18.18
N ARG A 14 31.24 6.35 -18.16
CA ARG A 14 30.69 7.14 -19.28
C ARG A 14 31.58 7.06 -20.51
N GLU A 15 32.88 6.85 -20.31
CA GLU A 15 33.85 6.66 -21.38
C GLU A 15 33.96 5.19 -21.78
N ARG A 16 34.28 4.95 -23.05
CA ARG A 16 34.46 3.58 -23.58
C ARG A 16 35.61 2.84 -22.88
N SER A 17 36.67 3.56 -22.50
CA SER A 17 37.81 3.04 -21.73
C SER A 17 37.38 2.40 -20.39
N GLY A 18 36.49 3.07 -19.65
CA GLY A 18 35.92 2.54 -18.40
C GLY A 18 35.04 1.32 -18.64
N ARG A 19 34.25 1.30 -19.73
CA ARG A 19 33.43 0.13 -20.11
C ARG A 19 34.29 -1.06 -20.51
N LEU A 20 35.38 -0.87 -21.27
CA LEU A 20 36.35 -1.94 -21.59
C LEU A 20 36.96 -2.56 -20.33
N LYS A 21 37.36 -1.72 -19.37
CA LYS A 21 37.89 -2.16 -18.07
C LYS A 21 36.86 -3.01 -17.31
N ALA A 22 35.60 -2.61 -17.32
CA ALA A 22 34.51 -3.37 -16.70
C ALA A 22 34.27 -4.71 -17.41
N ALA A 23 34.21 -4.71 -18.75
CA ALA A 23 34.02 -5.93 -19.54
C ALA A 23 35.13 -6.95 -19.28
N LYS A 24 36.39 -6.50 -19.26
CA LYS A 24 37.53 -7.34 -18.88
C LYS A 24 37.36 -7.97 -17.50
N ASN A 25 36.94 -7.19 -16.51
CA ASN A 25 36.77 -7.69 -15.14
C ASN A 25 35.68 -8.77 -15.04
N LEU A 26 34.58 -8.58 -15.77
CA LEU A 26 33.49 -9.56 -15.83
C LEU A 26 33.93 -10.87 -16.51
N VAL A 27 34.57 -10.76 -17.69
CA VAL A 27 35.12 -11.90 -18.43
C VAL A 27 36.16 -12.67 -17.60
N SER A 28 37.06 -11.95 -16.92
CA SER A 28 38.11 -12.55 -16.08
C SER A 28 37.53 -13.35 -14.90
N ARG A 29 36.31 -13.04 -14.48
CA ARG A 29 35.58 -13.72 -13.40
C ARG A 29 34.51 -14.69 -13.91
N GLY A 30 34.35 -14.81 -15.23
CA GLY A 30 33.33 -15.65 -15.87
C GLY A 30 31.89 -15.19 -15.62
N ILE A 31 31.67 -13.88 -15.51
CA ILE A 31 30.35 -13.29 -15.27
C ILE A 31 29.72 -12.87 -16.61
N THR A 32 28.60 -13.50 -16.98
CA THR A 32 27.80 -13.19 -18.18
C THR A 32 26.37 -12.76 -17.87
N ASN A 33 25.95 -12.89 -16.62
CA ASN A 33 24.60 -12.56 -16.16
C ASN A 33 24.72 -11.46 -15.11
N LEU A 34 24.11 -10.31 -15.37
CA LEU A 34 24.23 -9.12 -14.53
C LEU A 34 22.85 -8.59 -14.12
N VAL A 35 22.56 -8.62 -12.82
CA VAL A 35 21.42 -7.90 -12.24
C VAL A 35 21.85 -6.48 -11.88
N VAL A 36 21.13 -5.48 -12.38
CA VAL A 36 21.39 -4.06 -12.07
C VAL A 36 20.21 -3.49 -11.30
N ILE A 37 20.46 -3.08 -10.04
CA ILE A 37 19.46 -2.46 -9.17
C ILE A 37 19.74 -0.96 -9.07
N GLY A 38 18.84 -0.12 -9.55
CA GLY A 38 19.01 1.33 -9.48
C GLY A 38 17.91 2.12 -10.16
N GLY A 39 18.16 3.41 -10.37
CA GLY A 39 17.25 4.28 -11.12
C GLY A 39 17.37 4.14 -12.63
N ASP A 40 16.55 4.89 -13.35
CA ASP A 40 16.50 4.99 -14.81
C ASP A 40 17.88 5.14 -15.48
N GLY A 41 18.76 5.98 -14.93
CA GLY A 41 20.10 6.21 -15.46
C GLY A 41 21.00 4.97 -15.39
N SER A 42 20.92 4.20 -14.31
CA SER A 42 21.69 2.96 -14.14
C SER A 42 21.21 1.88 -15.12
N LEU A 43 19.89 1.75 -15.28
CA LEU A 43 19.28 0.77 -16.19
C LEU A 43 19.59 1.11 -17.66
N THR A 44 19.54 2.39 -18.03
CA THR A 44 19.93 2.85 -19.38
C THR A 44 21.40 2.56 -19.67
N GLY A 45 22.29 2.85 -18.71
CA GLY A 45 23.72 2.57 -18.84
C GLY A 45 24.03 1.08 -18.94
N ALA A 46 23.29 0.25 -18.21
CA ALA A 46 23.38 -1.20 -18.29
C ALA A 46 22.99 -1.70 -19.69
N ASN A 47 21.87 -1.24 -20.24
CA ASN A 47 21.44 -1.65 -21.57
C ASN A 47 22.44 -1.24 -22.65
N LEU A 48 22.97 -0.01 -22.61
CA LEU A 48 24.03 0.43 -23.51
C LEU A 48 25.28 -0.48 -23.41
N PHE A 49 25.68 -0.83 -22.20
CA PHE A 49 26.83 -1.71 -21.96
C PHE A 49 26.63 -3.11 -22.56
N ARG A 50 25.41 -3.65 -22.51
CA ARG A 50 25.06 -4.89 -23.20
C ARG A 50 25.11 -4.74 -24.72
N SER A 51 24.55 -3.68 -25.28
CA SER A 51 24.56 -3.46 -26.73
C SER A 51 25.98 -3.29 -27.28
N GLU A 52 26.88 -2.69 -26.52
CA GLU A 52 28.29 -2.53 -26.89
C GLU A 52 29.15 -3.79 -26.62
N TRP A 53 28.61 -4.82 -25.94
CA TRP A 53 29.38 -5.95 -25.41
C TRP A 53 30.29 -6.63 -26.43
N SER A 54 29.74 -7.05 -27.57
CA SER A 54 30.50 -7.74 -28.62
C SER A 54 31.68 -6.89 -29.12
N SER A 55 31.44 -5.59 -29.33
CA SER A 55 32.45 -4.64 -29.79
C SER A 55 33.54 -4.41 -28.73
N LEU A 56 33.18 -4.42 -27.44
CA LEU A 56 34.14 -4.32 -26.34
C LEU A 56 35.03 -5.58 -26.27
N LEU A 57 34.47 -6.78 -26.49
CA LEU A 57 35.24 -8.02 -26.49
C LEU A 57 36.21 -8.10 -27.67
N GLU A 58 35.81 -7.67 -28.86
CA GLU A 58 36.69 -7.60 -30.03
C GLU A 58 37.94 -6.73 -29.75
N GLU A 59 37.73 -5.57 -29.14
CA GLU A 59 38.80 -4.64 -28.76
C GLU A 59 39.71 -5.22 -27.66
N LEU A 60 39.15 -5.95 -26.70
CA LEU A 60 39.92 -6.64 -25.66
C LEU A 60 40.77 -7.80 -26.23
N VAL A 61 40.28 -8.50 -27.25
CA VAL A 61 41.06 -9.53 -27.96
C VAL A 61 42.18 -8.90 -28.78
N GLN A 62 41.88 -7.83 -29.53
CA GLN A 62 42.88 -7.10 -30.32
C GLN A 62 44.00 -6.52 -29.46
N SER A 63 43.66 -6.03 -28.26
CA SER A 63 44.64 -5.52 -27.29
C SER A 63 45.34 -6.62 -26.47
N GLY A 64 45.04 -7.91 -26.73
CA GLY A 64 45.65 -9.06 -26.04
C GLY A 64 45.27 -9.18 -24.57
N GLN A 65 44.19 -8.51 -24.13
CA GLN A 65 43.76 -8.50 -22.73
C GLN A 65 42.87 -9.69 -22.37
N ILE A 66 42.23 -10.32 -23.35
CA ILE A 66 41.47 -11.58 -23.22
C ILE A 66 41.78 -12.50 -24.41
N THR A 67 41.56 -13.81 -24.25
CA THR A 67 41.76 -14.78 -25.34
C THR A 67 40.53 -14.90 -26.24
N LYS A 68 40.72 -15.42 -27.46
CA LYS A 68 39.59 -15.75 -28.36
C LYS A 68 38.64 -16.79 -27.74
N ASP A 69 39.16 -17.74 -26.97
CA ASP A 69 38.33 -18.72 -26.26
C ASP A 69 37.45 -18.06 -25.20
N GLN A 70 37.97 -17.06 -24.48
CA GLN A 70 37.19 -16.26 -23.53
C GLN A 70 36.12 -15.45 -24.25
N GLN A 71 36.44 -14.85 -25.39
CA GLN A 71 35.45 -14.13 -26.22
C GLN A 71 34.30 -15.06 -26.62
N THR A 72 34.59 -16.26 -27.12
CA THR A 72 33.55 -17.22 -27.53
C THR A 72 32.73 -17.72 -26.34
N LYS A 73 33.39 -18.03 -25.21
CA LYS A 73 32.72 -18.55 -24.01
C LYS A 73 31.81 -17.52 -23.35
N PHE A 74 32.14 -16.24 -23.44
CA PHE A 74 31.42 -15.15 -22.78
C PHE A 74 30.86 -14.15 -23.81
N ALA A 75 30.48 -14.66 -24.98
CA ALA A 75 30.07 -13.86 -26.13
C ALA A 75 28.84 -12.97 -25.87
N HIS A 76 27.98 -13.36 -24.92
CA HIS A 76 26.75 -12.64 -24.60
C HIS A 76 26.74 -12.19 -23.14
N LEU A 77 26.25 -10.97 -22.93
CA LEU A 77 25.92 -10.41 -21.63
C LEU A 77 24.40 -10.32 -21.50
N HIS A 78 23.84 -10.98 -20.50
CA HIS A 78 22.43 -10.88 -20.16
C HIS A 78 22.24 -9.91 -18.99
N ILE A 79 21.23 -9.05 -19.10
CA ILE A 79 20.93 -8.03 -18.11
C ILE A 79 19.47 -8.14 -17.68
N ALA A 80 19.27 -8.16 -16.37
CA ALA A 80 17.98 -7.95 -15.73
C ALA A 80 18.07 -6.71 -14.83
N GLY A 81 17.11 -5.81 -14.99
CA GLY A 81 16.98 -4.59 -14.21
C GLY A 81 16.03 -4.76 -13.04
N MET A 82 16.29 -4.05 -11.94
CA MET A 82 15.33 -3.79 -10.88
C MET A 82 15.35 -2.32 -10.51
N VAL A 83 14.19 -1.74 -10.23
CA VAL A 83 14.09 -0.31 -9.95
C VAL A 83 14.17 -0.04 -8.45
N GLY A 84 15.35 0.43 -8.01
CA GLY A 84 15.58 0.90 -6.65
C GLY A 84 15.55 2.42 -6.59
N SER A 85 14.42 2.99 -6.20
CA SER A 85 14.20 4.44 -6.12
C SER A 85 13.12 4.75 -5.09
N ILE A 86 13.27 5.87 -4.37
CA ILE A 86 12.21 6.40 -3.49
C ILE A 86 11.20 7.26 -4.24
N ASP A 87 11.57 7.74 -5.43
CA ASP A 87 10.86 8.81 -6.14
C ASP A 87 9.55 8.29 -6.79
N ASN A 88 9.45 6.96 -6.97
CA ASN A 88 8.42 6.27 -7.77
C ASN A 88 8.20 6.88 -9.15
N ASP A 89 9.29 7.27 -9.81
CA ASP A 89 9.30 8.04 -11.05
C ASP A 89 9.46 7.19 -12.32
N PHE A 90 9.65 5.87 -12.17
CA PHE A 90 9.87 4.93 -13.27
C PHE A 90 8.55 4.38 -13.82
N CYS A 91 8.25 4.68 -15.08
CA CYS A 91 7.06 4.16 -15.76
C CYS A 91 7.21 2.66 -16.03
N GLY A 92 6.16 1.88 -15.76
CA GLY A 92 6.15 0.43 -15.92
C GLY A 92 6.20 -0.37 -14.61
N THR A 93 6.24 0.30 -13.46
CA THR A 93 6.03 -0.35 -12.16
C THR A 93 5.08 0.49 -11.31
N ASP A 94 4.18 -0.16 -10.57
CA ASP A 94 3.25 0.53 -9.67
C ASP A 94 3.96 1.10 -8.43
N MET A 95 5.02 0.42 -7.99
CA MET A 95 5.85 0.82 -6.86
C MET A 95 7.32 0.45 -7.12
N THR A 96 8.22 1.40 -6.94
CA THR A 96 9.67 1.15 -6.92
C THR A 96 10.15 0.77 -5.52
N VAL A 97 11.18 -0.08 -5.44
CA VAL A 97 11.77 -0.50 -4.17
C VAL A 97 12.35 0.71 -3.43
N GLY A 98 11.80 1.00 -2.25
CA GLY A 98 12.19 2.11 -1.39
C GLY A 98 11.13 3.21 -1.25
N THR A 99 10.14 3.27 -2.15
CA THR A 99 9.09 4.30 -2.10
C THR A 99 8.25 4.18 -0.84
N ASP A 100 7.82 2.97 -0.48
CA ASP A 100 7.00 2.75 0.71
C ASP A 100 7.78 3.10 1.99
N SER A 101 9.05 2.70 2.05
CA SER A 101 9.97 3.07 3.13
C SER A 101 10.12 4.60 3.26
N ALA A 102 10.23 5.33 2.15
CA ALA A 102 10.29 6.78 2.16
C ALA A 102 8.99 7.41 2.66
N LEU A 103 7.83 6.88 2.25
CA LEU A 103 6.52 7.31 2.76
C LEU A 103 6.39 7.10 4.26
N HIS A 104 6.92 6.01 4.81
CA HIS A 104 6.99 5.78 6.25
C HIS A 104 7.77 6.90 6.95
N ARG A 105 8.94 7.28 6.42
CA ARG A 105 9.77 8.37 6.99
C ARG A 105 9.06 9.72 6.92
N ILE A 106 8.40 10.02 5.81
CA ILE A 106 7.63 11.26 5.62
C ILE A 106 6.47 11.32 6.63
N THR A 107 5.71 10.22 6.74
CA THR A 107 4.54 10.13 7.62
C THR A 107 4.94 10.24 9.09
N GLU A 108 6.01 9.56 9.52
CA GLU A 108 6.52 9.68 10.88
C GLU A 108 6.91 11.13 11.23
N ALA A 109 7.59 11.82 10.30
CA ALA A 109 7.97 13.21 10.52
C ALA A 109 6.75 14.15 10.58
N ILE A 110 5.74 13.94 9.73
CA ILE A 110 4.51 14.73 9.75
C ILE A 110 3.73 14.48 11.05
N ASP A 111 3.57 13.21 11.46
CA ASP A 111 2.86 12.86 12.70
C ASP A 111 3.58 13.46 13.93
N ALA A 112 4.92 13.43 13.97
CA ALA A 112 5.70 14.07 15.01
C ALA A 112 5.45 15.59 15.07
N ILE A 113 5.38 16.24 13.91
CA ILE A 113 5.12 17.69 13.80
C ILE A 113 3.67 18.02 14.15
N ALA A 114 2.71 17.16 13.81
CA ALA A 114 1.29 17.42 14.05
C ALA A 114 0.99 17.72 15.52
N SER A 115 1.67 17.04 16.45
CA SER A 115 1.52 17.26 17.89
C SER A 115 1.92 18.69 18.35
N THR A 116 3.09 19.18 17.91
CA THR A 116 3.55 20.55 18.23
C THR A 116 2.76 21.60 17.47
N ALA A 117 2.35 21.29 16.25
CA ALA A 117 1.63 22.20 15.40
C ALA A 117 0.20 22.45 15.89
N TYR A 118 -0.47 21.40 16.38
CA TYR A 118 -1.76 21.51 17.07
C TYR A 118 -1.66 22.37 18.33
N SER A 119 -0.58 22.24 19.10
CA SER A 119 -0.35 22.97 20.34
C SER A 119 -0.20 24.49 20.14
N HIS A 120 0.43 24.92 19.04
CA HIS A 120 0.74 26.33 18.78
C HIS A 120 -0.10 26.97 17.66
N GLN A 121 -1.07 26.25 17.09
CA GLN A 121 -1.91 26.72 15.98
C GLN A 121 -1.14 27.19 14.73
N ARG A 122 -0.04 26.49 14.43
CA ARG A 122 0.93 26.87 13.41
C ARG A 122 0.61 26.28 12.04
N THR A 123 1.17 26.94 11.03
CA THR A 123 1.22 26.42 9.66
C THR A 123 2.59 25.82 9.40
N PHE A 124 2.64 24.56 8.97
CA PHE A 124 3.88 23.87 8.63
C PHE A 124 3.96 23.61 7.14
N ILE A 125 5.11 23.92 6.57
CA ILE A 125 5.45 23.65 5.17
C ILE A 125 6.50 22.53 5.18
N MET A 126 6.12 21.39 4.63
CA MET A 126 6.92 20.17 4.58
C MET A 126 7.53 20.01 3.18
N GLU A 127 8.85 20.13 3.07
CA GLU A 127 9.54 19.87 1.81
C GLU A 127 9.92 18.38 1.72
N VAL A 128 9.42 17.73 0.66
CA VAL A 128 9.46 16.27 0.45
C VAL A 128 10.24 15.96 -0.83
N MET A 129 11.05 14.90 -0.79
CA MET A 129 11.83 14.45 -1.95
C MET A 129 10.92 13.86 -3.04
N GLY A 130 11.48 13.64 -4.22
CA GLY A 130 10.77 13.01 -5.35
C GLY A 130 11.34 13.41 -6.71
N ARG A 131 12.42 14.19 -6.75
CA ARG A 131 13.05 14.77 -7.92
C ARG A 131 12.08 15.58 -8.75
N HIS A 132 11.63 15.03 -9.87
CA HIS A 132 10.62 15.61 -10.76
C HIS A 132 9.31 14.84 -10.71
N CYS A 133 9.10 14.05 -9.65
CA CYS A 133 7.90 13.30 -9.37
C CYS A 133 7.23 13.75 -8.08
N GLY A 134 5.92 13.98 -8.15
CA GLY A 134 5.09 14.35 -7.02
C GLY A 134 4.52 13.19 -6.22
N TYR A 135 4.83 11.93 -6.55
CA TYR A 135 4.17 10.75 -5.97
C TYR A 135 4.25 10.74 -4.45
N LEU A 136 5.46 10.91 -3.89
CA LEU A 136 5.67 10.96 -2.43
C LEU A 136 4.84 12.07 -1.78
N SER A 137 4.86 13.28 -2.36
CA SER A 137 4.13 14.43 -1.82
C SER A 137 2.61 14.25 -1.89
N LEU A 138 2.11 13.66 -2.99
CA LEU A 138 0.70 13.40 -3.21
C LEU A 138 0.16 12.36 -2.22
N VAL A 139 0.86 11.23 -2.08
CA VAL A 139 0.46 10.17 -1.15
C VAL A 139 0.64 10.63 0.31
N ALA A 140 1.72 11.35 0.62
CA ALA A 140 1.90 11.97 1.94
C ALA A 140 0.74 12.94 2.25
N GLY A 141 0.27 13.72 1.28
CA GLY A 141 -0.85 14.63 1.46
C GLY A 141 -2.16 13.92 1.78
N LEU A 142 -2.43 12.79 1.11
CA LEU A 142 -3.59 11.95 1.42
C LEU A 142 -3.51 11.31 2.81
N THR A 143 -2.34 10.83 3.19
CA THR A 143 -2.11 10.04 4.42
C THR A 143 -1.87 10.90 5.66
N SER A 144 -1.72 12.22 5.51
CA SER A 144 -1.53 13.19 6.61
C SER A 144 -2.59 14.29 6.69
N GLU A 145 -3.60 14.25 5.81
CA GLU A 145 -4.62 15.30 5.70
C GLU A 145 -4.07 16.69 5.36
N ALA A 146 -3.06 16.77 4.50
CA ALA A 146 -2.51 18.05 4.09
C ALA A 146 -3.58 18.95 3.45
N ASP A 147 -3.57 20.23 3.83
CA ASP A 147 -4.50 21.25 3.31
C ASP A 147 -4.17 21.63 1.86
N TYR A 148 -2.88 21.57 1.52
CA TYR A 148 -2.38 21.85 0.19
C TYR A 148 -1.13 21.04 -0.12
N VAL A 149 -0.98 20.65 -1.38
CA VAL A 149 0.12 19.86 -1.91
C VAL A 149 0.55 20.50 -3.22
N PHE A 150 1.84 20.78 -3.36
CA PHE A 150 2.46 21.26 -4.60
C PHE A 150 3.24 20.12 -5.24
N ILE A 151 2.87 19.74 -6.46
CA ILE A 151 3.52 18.68 -7.24
C ILE A 151 3.78 19.15 -8.68
N PRO A 152 4.86 18.67 -9.33
CA PRO A 152 5.20 19.07 -10.70
C PRO A 152 4.19 18.61 -11.75
N GLU A 153 3.53 17.47 -11.56
CA GLU A 153 2.59 16.92 -12.55
C GLU A 153 1.25 17.65 -12.58
N TRP A 154 0.89 18.33 -11.48
CA TRP A 154 -0.31 19.13 -11.37
C TRP A 154 0.05 20.51 -10.77
N PRO A 155 0.72 21.36 -11.56
CA PRO A 155 1.12 22.67 -11.10
C PRO A 155 -0.13 23.51 -10.79
N PRO A 156 -0.07 24.36 -9.75
CA PRO A 156 -1.23 25.11 -9.32
C PRO A 156 -1.60 26.18 -10.36
N GLU A 157 -2.91 26.46 -10.48
CA GLU A 157 -3.43 27.50 -11.37
C GLU A 157 -2.79 28.88 -11.11
N ARG A 158 -2.77 29.74 -12.14
CA ARG A 158 -2.41 31.15 -11.98
C ARG A 158 -3.22 31.80 -10.85
N GLY A 159 -2.56 32.61 -10.03
CA GLY A 159 -3.16 33.17 -8.81
C GLY A 159 -3.27 32.19 -7.64
N TRP A 160 -2.49 31.09 -7.66
CA TRP A 160 -2.40 30.15 -6.54
C TRP A 160 -2.15 30.77 -5.17
N PRO A 161 -1.42 31.91 -4.99
CA PRO A 161 -1.24 32.50 -3.68
C PRO A 161 -2.58 32.83 -3.00
N ALA A 162 -3.49 33.49 -3.72
CA ALA A 162 -4.81 33.83 -3.22
C ALA A 162 -5.68 32.58 -2.97
N LYS A 163 -5.56 31.55 -3.82
CA LYS A 163 -6.30 30.28 -3.67
C LYS A 163 -5.82 29.49 -2.45
N LEU A 164 -4.51 29.44 -2.23
CA LEU A 164 -3.90 28.85 -1.04
C LEU A 164 -4.41 29.58 0.21
N CYS A 165 -4.28 30.91 0.25
CA CYS A 165 -4.69 31.70 1.40
C CYS A 165 -6.17 31.50 1.74
N ARG A 166 -7.05 31.48 0.73
CA ARG A 166 -8.47 31.22 0.89
C ARG A 166 -8.74 29.82 1.45
N LYS A 167 -8.06 28.79 0.96
CA LYS A 167 -8.22 27.41 1.44
C LYS A 167 -7.80 27.28 2.91
N LEU A 168 -6.64 27.83 3.27
CA LEU A 168 -6.14 27.79 4.65
C LEU A 168 -7.06 28.55 5.61
N GLN A 169 -7.59 29.70 5.21
CA GLN A 169 -8.59 30.44 5.99
C GLN A 169 -9.89 29.63 6.16
N GLN A 170 -10.37 28.99 5.10
CA GLN A 170 -11.58 28.16 5.15
C GLN A 170 -11.42 26.98 6.09
N ALA A 171 -10.27 26.27 6.02
CA ALA A 171 -9.95 25.17 6.93
C ALA A 171 -10.01 25.61 8.41
N ARG A 172 -9.57 26.84 8.72
CA ARG A 172 -9.66 27.41 10.08
C ARG A 172 -11.07 27.89 10.48
N THR A 173 -11.91 28.32 9.54
CA THR A 173 -13.17 29.05 9.82
C THR A 173 -14.47 28.23 9.66
N LEU A 174 -14.43 27.11 8.92
CA LEU A 174 -15.61 26.27 8.65
C LEU A 174 -16.23 25.59 9.87
N ASP A 175 -15.60 25.71 11.04
CA ASP A 175 -16.02 25.07 12.27
C ASP A 175 -16.91 25.96 13.18
N THR A 176 -17.61 26.92 12.58
CA THR A 176 -18.49 27.87 13.31
C THR A 176 -19.95 27.44 13.38
N ARG A 177 -20.32 26.27 12.82
CA ARG A 177 -21.70 25.75 12.85
C ARG A 177 -21.97 24.68 13.91
N SER A 178 -20.95 24.14 14.57
CA SER A 178 -21.12 23.24 15.71
C SER A 178 -20.91 24.03 17.00
N GLU A 179 -21.80 23.87 17.98
CA GLU A 179 -21.67 24.50 19.32
C GLU A 179 -20.47 23.94 20.13
N ARG A 180 -19.70 23.02 19.54
CA ARG A 180 -18.47 22.41 20.07
C ARG A 180 -17.26 22.92 19.27
N SER A 181 -16.90 24.16 19.53
CA SER A 181 -15.75 24.89 19.02
C SER A 181 -14.42 24.09 18.95
N THR A 182 -13.81 23.95 17.77
CA THR A 182 -12.37 24.20 17.49
C THR A 182 -12.05 24.00 16.00
N GLY A 183 -12.01 25.10 15.22
CA GLY A 183 -11.57 25.05 13.83
C GLY A 183 -10.22 24.37 13.66
N GLN A 184 -9.92 23.87 12.46
CA GLN A 184 -8.71 23.09 12.19
C GLN A 184 -7.48 23.89 12.66
N ARG A 185 -6.93 23.50 13.82
CA ARG A 185 -5.88 24.25 14.52
C ARG A 185 -4.53 24.15 13.80
N LEU A 186 -4.42 23.18 12.91
CA LEU A 186 -3.20 22.80 12.21
C LEU A 186 -3.40 23.01 10.71
N ASN A 187 -2.46 23.71 10.07
CA ASN A 187 -2.33 23.66 8.62
C ASN A 187 -1.03 22.96 8.20
N ILE A 188 -1.14 21.94 7.35
CA ILE A 188 0.00 21.24 6.75
C ILE A 188 -0.02 21.50 5.25
N ILE A 189 1.07 22.03 4.74
CA ILE A 189 1.33 22.23 3.31
C ILE A 189 2.51 21.35 2.93
N ILE A 190 2.35 20.52 1.91
CA ILE A 190 3.45 19.68 1.39
C ILE A 190 3.94 20.26 0.07
N VAL A 191 5.25 20.41 -0.07
CA VAL A 191 5.90 20.92 -1.28
C VAL A 191 6.88 19.87 -1.77
N ALA A 192 6.63 19.32 -2.96
CA ALA A 192 7.59 18.46 -3.62
C ALA A 192 8.85 19.26 -3.99
N GLU A 193 10.04 18.67 -3.87
CA GLU A 193 11.30 19.35 -4.22
C GLU A 193 11.33 19.84 -5.68
N GLY A 194 10.61 19.17 -6.58
CA GLY A 194 10.44 19.55 -7.98
C GLY A 194 9.21 20.40 -8.28
N ALA A 195 8.52 20.97 -7.28
CA ALA A 195 7.31 21.75 -7.51
C ALA A 195 7.56 22.98 -8.40
N ILE A 196 6.68 23.18 -9.38
CA ILE A 196 6.71 24.29 -10.34
C ILE A 196 5.31 24.89 -10.51
N ASP A 197 5.23 26.12 -11.02
CA ASP A 197 3.99 26.71 -11.50
C ASP A 197 3.74 26.41 -13.00
N GLN A 198 2.59 26.86 -13.51
CA GLN A 198 2.21 26.65 -14.92
C GLN A 198 3.14 27.35 -15.92
N ASP A 199 3.88 28.36 -15.48
CA ASP A 199 4.83 29.07 -16.33
C ASP A 199 6.19 28.34 -16.38
N GLY A 200 6.42 27.39 -15.46
CA GLY A 200 7.63 26.58 -15.34
C GLY A 200 8.56 27.06 -14.24
N GLU A 201 8.16 28.07 -13.46
CA GLU A 201 8.98 28.65 -12.41
C GLU A 201 8.93 27.79 -11.14
N PRO A 202 10.06 27.55 -10.46
CA PRO A 202 10.09 26.80 -9.22
C PRO A 202 9.19 27.39 -8.12
N ILE A 203 8.45 26.52 -7.43
CA ILE A 203 7.71 26.84 -6.21
C ILE A 203 8.49 26.29 -5.02
N THR A 204 9.27 27.13 -4.36
CA THR A 204 10.04 26.75 -3.18
C THR A 204 9.20 26.83 -1.90
N ALA A 205 9.59 26.08 -0.87
CA ALA A 205 8.97 26.17 0.46
C ALA A 205 9.02 27.60 1.03
N GLU A 206 10.09 28.36 0.75
CA GLU A 206 10.20 29.76 1.17
C GLU A 206 9.22 30.67 0.44
N LYS A 207 9.00 30.48 -0.88
CA LYS A 207 7.99 31.24 -1.64
C LYS A 207 6.58 31.01 -1.08
N VAL A 208 6.26 29.76 -0.71
CA VAL A 208 4.99 29.41 -0.06
C VAL A 208 4.89 30.05 1.33
N ARG A 209 5.96 30.01 2.13
CA ARG A 209 6.00 30.65 3.44
C ARG A 209 5.75 32.15 3.34
N GLN A 210 6.43 32.82 2.42
CA GLN A 210 6.28 34.26 2.21
C GLN A 210 4.82 34.62 1.88
N VAL A 211 4.19 33.88 0.97
CA VAL A 211 2.77 34.04 0.65
C VAL A 211 1.87 33.89 1.88
N VAL A 212 2.09 32.87 2.71
CA VAL A 212 1.26 32.64 3.91
C VAL A 212 1.47 33.73 4.96
N VAL A 213 2.71 34.14 5.20
CA VAL A 213 3.04 35.16 6.21
C VAL A 213 2.53 36.54 5.79
N GLU A 214 2.76 36.96 4.54
CA GLU A 214 2.37 38.28 4.06
C GLU A 214 0.83 38.44 3.97
N ASN A 215 0.12 37.41 3.50
CA ASN A 215 -1.31 37.50 3.25
C ASN A 215 -2.18 37.05 4.43
N LEU A 216 -1.71 36.13 5.28
CA LEU A 216 -2.49 35.58 6.40
C LEU A 216 -1.92 35.90 7.78
N GLN A 217 -0.70 36.41 7.88
CA GLN A 217 -0.02 36.71 9.15
C GLN A 217 0.03 35.50 10.11
N GLN A 218 0.08 34.28 9.57
CA GLN A 218 0.14 33.04 10.35
C GLN A 218 1.59 32.69 10.73
N ASP A 219 1.80 32.20 11.96
CA ASP A 219 3.10 31.68 12.38
C ASP A 219 3.43 30.41 11.59
N THR A 220 4.34 30.58 10.62
CA THR A 220 4.66 29.57 9.60
C THR A 220 6.09 29.06 9.75
N ARG A 221 6.26 27.74 9.69
CA ARG A 221 7.57 27.06 9.79
C ARG A 221 7.80 26.15 8.60
N ILE A 222 9.03 26.10 8.12
CA ILE A 222 9.47 25.19 7.07
C ILE A 222 10.24 24.05 7.72
N THR A 223 9.93 22.83 7.31
CA THR A 223 10.70 21.64 7.64
C THR A 223 11.12 20.97 6.34
N VAL A 224 12.43 20.97 6.08
CA VAL A 224 13.02 20.21 4.98
C VAL A 224 13.44 18.85 5.51
N LEU A 225 12.74 17.78 5.11
CA LEU A 225 13.05 16.44 5.59
C LEU A 225 14.42 15.96 5.10
N GLY A 226 14.76 16.30 3.85
CA GLY A 226 16.02 15.91 3.23
C GLY A 226 16.24 14.40 3.24
N HIS A 227 17.48 13.96 3.52
CA HIS A 227 17.92 12.59 3.32
C HIS A 227 17.40 11.57 4.34
N VAL A 228 16.68 12.00 5.40
CA VAL A 228 16.00 11.05 6.31
C VAL A 228 15.03 10.14 5.55
N GLN A 229 14.49 10.62 4.43
CA GLN A 229 13.60 9.90 3.51
C GLN A 229 14.29 8.75 2.75
N ARG A 230 15.63 8.75 2.68
CA ARG A 230 16.44 7.69 2.04
C ARG A 230 17.03 6.71 3.05
N GLY A 231 16.93 7.03 4.34
CA GLY A 231 17.51 6.27 5.44
C GLY A 231 16.50 5.35 6.13
N GLY A 232 16.94 4.75 7.24
CA GLY A 232 16.11 3.85 8.05
C GLY A 232 16.15 2.39 7.61
N ASN A 233 15.37 1.57 8.32
CA ASN A 233 15.13 0.19 7.93
C ASN A 233 14.03 0.15 6.87
N PRO A 234 14.13 -0.69 5.84
CA PRO A 234 13.08 -0.83 4.85
C PRO A 234 11.78 -1.33 5.50
N SER A 235 10.64 -0.86 5.01
CA SER A 235 9.32 -1.34 5.41
C SER A 235 9.13 -2.82 5.06
N ALA A 236 8.15 -3.46 5.68
CA ALA A 236 7.83 -4.86 5.38
C ALA A 236 7.52 -5.06 3.89
N PHE A 237 6.76 -4.13 3.29
CA PHE A 237 6.44 -4.13 1.87
C PHE A 237 7.69 -4.10 0.99
N ASP A 238 8.60 -3.14 1.21
CA ASP A 238 9.82 -3.01 0.38
C ASP A 238 10.77 -4.20 0.54
N ARG A 239 10.80 -4.85 1.72
CA ARG A 239 11.58 -6.10 1.91
C ARG A 239 11.02 -7.24 1.07
N VAL A 240 9.71 -7.47 1.17
CA VAL A 240 9.03 -8.54 0.42
C VAL A 240 9.14 -8.27 -1.08
N LEU A 241 8.92 -7.02 -1.50
CA LEU A 241 9.07 -6.61 -2.90
C LEU A 241 10.48 -6.87 -3.42
N GLY A 242 11.51 -6.46 -2.68
CA GLY A 242 12.90 -6.70 -3.03
C GLY A 242 13.25 -8.19 -3.14
N CYS A 243 12.75 -9.02 -2.21
CA CYS A 243 12.93 -10.47 -2.27
C CYS A 243 12.28 -11.10 -3.51
N ARG A 244 11.02 -10.73 -3.80
CA ARG A 244 10.28 -11.23 -4.97
C ARG A 244 10.94 -10.82 -6.27
N MET A 245 11.20 -9.53 -6.45
CA MET A 245 11.83 -9.01 -7.66
C MET A 245 13.25 -9.55 -7.85
N GLY A 246 14.00 -9.75 -6.77
CA GLY A 246 15.35 -10.31 -6.82
C GLY A 246 15.37 -11.75 -7.29
N ALA A 247 14.45 -12.59 -6.78
CA ALA A 247 14.30 -13.97 -7.24
C ALA A 247 13.91 -14.02 -8.72
N GLU A 248 12.95 -13.19 -9.11
CA GLU A 248 12.45 -13.11 -10.47
C GLU A 248 13.52 -12.61 -11.46
N ALA A 249 14.38 -11.67 -11.05
CA ALA A 249 15.50 -11.20 -11.86
C ALA A 249 16.54 -12.29 -12.09
N VAL A 250 16.74 -13.19 -11.13
CA VAL A 250 17.62 -14.35 -11.29
C VAL A 250 17.01 -15.34 -12.29
N MET A 251 15.71 -15.65 -12.15
CA MET A 251 15.00 -16.54 -13.10
C MET A 251 15.07 -16.01 -14.53
N ALA A 252 14.79 -14.71 -14.71
CA ALA A 252 14.89 -14.05 -16.00
C ALA A 252 16.28 -14.17 -16.66
N LEU A 253 17.35 -14.19 -15.86
CA LEU A 253 18.72 -14.39 -16.36
C LEU A 253 19.05 -15.86 -16.63
N MET A 254 18.46 -16.80 -15.89
CA MET A 254 18.65 -18.24 -16.14
C MET A 254 17.94 -18.71 -17.41
N GLU A 255 16.83 -18.06 -17.77
CA GLU A 255 16.05 -18.35 -18.98
C GLU A 255 16.51 -17.55 -20.20
N ALA A 256 17.42 -16.59 -20.02
CA ALA A 256 17.84 -15.69 -21.08
C ALA A 256 18.62 -16.42 -22.19
N THR A 257 18.19 -16.20 -23.43
CA THR A 257 18.89 -16.59 -24.65
C THR A 257 19.62 -15.39 -25.27
N PRO A 258 20.53 -15.59 -26.25
CA PRO A 258 21.18 -14.48 -26.96
C PRO A 258 20.22 -13.44 -27.56
N GLU A 259 19.03 -13.89 -27.96
CA GLU A 259 17.95 -13.08 -28.56
C GLU A 259 17.07 -12.39 -27.52
N THR A 260 17.13 -12.82 -26.26
CA THR A 260 16.26 -12.28 -25.20
C THR A 260 16.61 -10.83 -24.92
N GLU A 261 15.64 -9.92 -24.97
CA GLU A 261 15.87 -8.51 -24.68
C GLU A 261 16.14 -8.23 -23.19
N SER A 262 16.73 -7.07 -22.90
CA SER A 262 17.00 -6.69 -21.51
C SER A 262 15.66 -6.38 -20.85
N CYS A 263 15.34 -7.05 -19.76
CA CYS A 263 14.11 -6.82 -19.04
C CYS A 263 14.34 -6.02 -17.77
N VAL A 264 13.28 -5.38 -17.29
CA VAL A 264 13.17 -4.85 -15.93
C VAL A 264 12.09 -5.65 -15.20
N VAL A 265 12.41 -6.11 -14.00
CA VAL A 265 11.44 -6.73 -13.12
C VAL A 265 10.68 -5.62 -12.39
N SER A 266 9.37 -5.62 -12.59
CA SER A 266 8.45 -4.59 -12.11
C SER A 266 7.31 -5.22 -11.31
N LEU A 267 6.53 -4.36 -10.63
CA LEU A 267 5.30 -4.74 -9.96
C LEU A 267 4.10 -4.22 -10.75
N ASP A 268 3.18 -5.11 -11.09
CA ASP A 268 1.86 -4.79 -11.65
C ASP A 268 0.76 -5.29 -10.71
N GLY A 269 0.14 -4.37 -9.97
CA GLY A 269 -0.72 -4.69 -8.84
C GLY A 269 0.02 -5.45 -7.74
N ASN A 270 -0.35 -6.71 -7.55
CA ASN A 270 0.30 -7.61 -6.59
C ASN A 270 1.09 -8.74 -7.28
N GLN A 271 1.40 -8.60 -8.57
CA GLN A 271 2.12 -9.58 -9.36
C GLN A 271 3.46 -9.01 -9.86
N ALA A 272 4.54 -9.79 -9.75
CA ALA A 272 5.80 -9.47 -10.40
C ALA A 272 5.67 -9.70 -11.91
N VAL A 273 6.20 -8.78 -12.73
CA VAL A 273 6.16 -8.87 -14.19
C VAL A 273 7.53 -8.53 -14.78
N ARG A 274 7.84 -9.08 -15.94
CA ARG A 274 9.07 -8.79 -16.69
C ARG A 274 8.71 -7.92 -17.89
N LEU A 275 9.21 -6.68 -17.92
CA LEU A 275 8.92 -5.72 -18.99
C LEU A 275 10.19 -5.39 -19.79
N PRO A 276 10.08 -5.05 -21.08
CA PRO A 276 11.20 -4.53 -21.86
C PRO A 276 11.77 -3.27 -21.21
N LEU A 277 13.08 -3.28 -20.91
CA LEU A 277 13.74 -2.21 -20.17
C LEU A 277 13.65 -0.87 -20.91
N MET A 278 13.90 -0.88 -22.22
CA MET A 278 13.97 0.35 -23.00
C MET A 278 12.59 1.00 -23.19
N GLU A 279 11.52 0.23 -23.35
CA GLU A 279 10.15 0.77 -23.41
C GLU A 279 9.80 1.53 -22.12
N CYS A 280 10.16 0.98 -20.96
CA CYS A 280 9.92 1.62 -19.66
C CYS A 280 10.71 2.93 -19.51
N VAL A 281 11.98 2.93 -19.95
CA VAL A 281 12.84 4.12 -19.95
C VAL A 281 12.30 5.21 -20.89
N GLU A 282 11.82 4.83 -22.07
CA GLU A 282 11.23 5.76 -23.05
C GLU A 282 9.95 6.40 -22.52
N LYS A 283 9.04 5.61 -21.92
CA LYS A 283 7.85 6.16 -21.25
C LYS A 283 8.22 7.12 -20.10
N THR A 284 9.25 6.80 -19.33
CA THR A 284 9.74 7.67 -18.26
C THR A 284 10.26 9.02 -18.80
N LYS A 285 11.00 9.00 -19.91
CA LYS A 285 11.44 10.22 -20.61
C LYS A 285 10.27 11.01 -21.21
N ALA A 286 9.22 10.32 -21.67
CA ALA A 286 8.02 10.95 -22.20
C ALA A 286 7.31 11.83 -21.16
N VAL A 287 7.28 11.43 -19.88
CA VAL A 287 6.75 12.27 -18.79
C VAL A 287 7.51 13.59 -18.69
N THR A 288 8.85 13.53 -18.72
CA THR A 288 9.70 14.73 -18.65
C THR A 288 9.45 15.66 -19.84
N LYS A 289 9.28 15.08 -21.04
CA LYS A 289 8.94 15.83 -22.25
C LYS A 289 7.55 16.47 -22.14
N ALA A 290 6.54 15.76 -21.66
CA ALA A 290 5.20 16.28 -21.47
C ALA A 290 5.18 17.46 -20.50
N MET A 291 5.86 17.35 -19.35
CA MET A 291 6.00 18.45 -18.39
C MET A 291 6.74 19.66 -19.00
N ALA A 292 7.81 19.45 -19.75
CA ALA A 292 8.54 20.52 -20.43
C ALA A 292 7.69 21.23 -21.50
N SER A 293 6.82 20.49 -22.19
CA SER A 293 5.85 21.03 -23.15
C SER A 293 4.59 21.61 -22.49
N LYS A 294 4.51 21.65 -21.16
CA LYS A 294 3.35 22.11 -20.38
C LYS A 294 2.07 21.32 -20.64
N ASP A 295 2.21 20.07 -21.07
CA ASP A 295 1.12 19.11 -21.27
C ASP A 295 0.91 18.31 -19.97
N TRP A 296 0.29 18.96 -18.99
CA TRP A 296 0.14 18.44 -17.63
C TRP A 296 -0.80 17.24 -17.56
N GLU A 297 -1.86 17.22 -18.36
CA GLU A 297 -2.83 16.12 -18.39
C GLU A 297 -2.16 14.83 -18.85
N ASN A 298 -1.40 14.89 -19.95
CA ASN A 298 -0.63 13.76 -20.45
C ASN A 298 0.46 13.33 -19.46
N ALA A 299 1.16 14.28 -18.81
CA ALA A 299 2.14 13.95 -17.78
C ALA A 299 1.53 13.13 -16.63
N VAL A 300 0.33 13.51 -16.17
CA VAL A 300 -0.42 12.76 -15.15
C VAL A 300 -0.84 11.37 -15.65
N GLN A 301 -1.29 11.24 -16.90
CA GLN A 301 -1.66 9.95 -17.48
C GLN A 301 -0.46 9.01 -17.64
N LEU A 302 0.68 9.53 -18.07
CA LEU A 302 1.92 8.76 -18.25
C LEU A 302 2.51 8.24 -16.92
N ARG A 303 2.21 8.89 -15.78
CA ARG A 303 2.53 8.37 -14.44
C ARG A 303 1.72 7.13 -14.06
N GLY A 304 0.63 6.84 -14.78
CA GLY A 304 -0.19 5.64 -14.60
C GLY A 304 -1.42 5.87 -13.71
N LYS A 305 -2.35 4.90 -13.78
CA LYS A 305 -3.68 4.98 -13.17
C LYS A 305 -3.65 5.14 -11.65
N SER A 306 -2.66 4.58 -10.98
CA SER A 306 -2.49 4.74 -9.53
C SER A 306 -2.24 6.21 -9.14
N PHE A 307 -1.38 6.91 -9.89
CA PHE A 307 -1.11 8.33 -9.70
C PHE A 307 -2.36 9.18 -9.98
N VAL A 308 -3.02 8.92 -11.13
CA VAL A 308 -4.28 9.59 -11.52
C VAL A 308 -5.31 9.48 -10.40
N ARG A 309 -5.55 8.26 -9.90
CA ARG A 309 -6.53 7.99 -8.83
C ARG A 309 -6.17 8.66 -7.51
N ASN A 310 -4.88 8.67 -7.13
CA ASN A 310 -4.42 9.43 -5.96
C ASN A 310 -4.75 10.93 -6.13
N LEU A 311 -4.48 11.49 -7.29
CA LEU A 311 -4.70 12.91 -7.58
C LEU A 311 -6.19 13.28 -7.56
N GLU A 312 -7.04 12.44 -8.16
CA GLU A 312 -8.50 12.61 -8.13
C GLU A 312 -9.04 12.56 -6.70
N THR A 313 -8.63 11.54 -5.93
CA THR A 313 -9.03 11.37 -4.52
C THR A 313 -8.58 12.59 -3.70
N TYR A 314 -7.37 13.09 -3.92
CA TYR A 314 -6.86 14.27 -3.24
C TYR A 314 -7.64 15.54 -3.61
N LYS A 315 -7.93 15.75 -4.90
CA LYS A 315 -8.75 16.87 -5.39
C LYS A 315 -10.15 16.87 -4.77
N MET A 316 -10.72 15.69 -4.55
CA MET A 316 -12.03 15.52 -3.93
C MET A 316 -11.97 15.83 -2.43
N LEU A 317 -11.06 15.19 -1.68
CA LEU A 317 -10.99 15.31 -0.22
C LEU A 317 -10.52 16.68 0.29
N THR A 318 -9.89 17.48 -0.55
CA THR A 318 -9.48 18.86 -0.23
C THR A 318 -10.54 19.92 -0.54
N ARG A 319 -11.70 19.54 -1.09
CA ARG A 319 -12.81 20.46 -1.31
C ARG A 319 -13.69 20.51 -0.08
N LEU A 320 -13.69 21.67 0.57
CA LEU A 320 -14.37 21.92 1.83
C LEU A 320 -15.88 22.18 1.70
N LYS A 321 -16.38 22.41 0.48
CA LYS A 321 -17.80 22.65 0.22
C LYS A 321 -18.26 21.77 -0.95
N PRO A 322 -19.54 21.34 -0.95
CA PRO A 322 -20.12 20.71 -2.11
C PRO A 322 -19.97 21.63 -3.33
N PRO A 323 -19.75 21.08 -4.53
CA PRO A 323 -19.70 21.88 -5.74
C PRO A 323 -21.02 22.64 -5.87
N LYS A 324 -20.96 23.94 -6.22
CA LYS A 324 -22.17 24.69 -6.52
C LYS A 324 -22.86 23.98 -7.70
N PRO A 325 -24.19 23.79 -7.68
CA PRO A 325 -24.88 23.25 -8.83
C PRO A 325 -24.60 24.18 -10.02
N VAL A 326 -23.98 23.61 -11.06
CA VAL A 326 -23.92 24.28 -12.36
C VAL A 326 -25.32 24.12 -12.94
N ILE A 327 -26.06 25.21 -13.02
CA ILE A 327 -27.23 25.26 -13.89
C ILE A 327 -26.64 25.16 -15.30
N GLU A 328 -26.84 24.04 -15.99
CA GLU A 328 -26.37 23.87 -17.36
C GLU A 328 -26.98 24.96 -18.24
N ASP A 329 -26.11 25.83 -18.76
CA ASP A 329 -26.41 26.66 -19.93
C ASP A 329 -26.21 25.76 -21.16
N VAL A 330 -27.26 25.55 -21.93
CA VAL A 330 -27.44 24.45 -22.92
C VAL A 330 -26.49 24.51 -24.13
N ASN A 331 -25.50 25.40 -24.14
CA ASN A 331 -24.78 25.80 -25.35
C ASN A 331 -23.26 25.54 -25.37
N HIS A 332 -22.69 24.77 -24.42
CA HIS A 332 -21.26 24.43 -24.49
C HIS A 332 -20.94 22.99 -24.07
N PRO A 333 -20.59 22.10 -25.01
CA PRO A 333 -20.10 20.76 -24.69
C PRO A 333 -18.59 20.83 -24.46
N SER A 334 -18.14 20.89 -23.20
CA SER A 334 -16.73 20.63 -22.87
C SER A 334 -16.54 19.96 -21.51
N VAL A 335 -16.23 18.66 -21.58
CA VAL A 335 -15.34 17.86 -20.72
C VAL A 335 -15.45 18.06 -19.20
N SER A 336 -16.38 17.36 -18.54
CA SER A 336 -16.11 16.46 -17.41
C SER A 336 -17.37 15.66 -17.05
N SER A 337 -17.25 14.34 -16.92
CA SER A 337 -18.35 13.37 -16.88
C SER A 337 -19.16 13.31 -15.56
N PHE A 338 -19.16 14.36 -14.73
CA PHE A 338 -19.87 14.36 -13.45
C PHE A 338 -21.26 14.99 -13.58
N HIS A 339 -22.26 14.12 -13.77
CA HIS A 339 -23.68 14.44 -13.97
C HIS A 339 -24.36 15.18 -12.79
N CYS A 340 -25.32 16.03 -13.16
CA CYS A 340 -26.51 16.55 -12.45
C CYS A 340 -26.80 15.97 -11.04
N TYR A 341 -26.79 16.84 -10.03
CA TYR A 341 -27.19 16.53 -8.64
C TYR A 341 -28.71 16.77 -8.47
N SER A 342 -29.48 15.72 -8.18
CA SER A 342 -30.86 15.85 -7.69
C SER A 342 -30.87 16.40 -6.26
N PHE A 343 -31.88 17.19 -5.93
CA PHE A 343 -31.95 18.08 -4.75
C PHE A 343 -32.18 17.39 -3.38
N GLU A 344 -32.18 16.05 -3.28
CA GLU A 344 -32.46 15.34 -2.03
C GLU A 344 -31.32 14.36 -1.69
N GLY A 345 -30.52 14.71 -0.68
CA GLY A 345 -29.40 13.89 -0.21
C GLY A 345 -29.85 12.61 0.52
N TYR A 346 -29.01 11.58 0.49
CA TYR A 346 -29.27 10.30 1.16
C TYR A 346 -28.69 10.26 2.58
N ASN A 347 -29.23 9.39 3.45
CA ASN A 347 -28.68 9.09 4.76
C ASN A 347 -27.82 7.82 4.65
N LEU A 348 -26.50 7.98 4.70
CA LEU A 348 -25.55 6.89 4.56
C LEU A 348 -24.86 6.62 5.90
N ALA A 349 -24.91 5.38 6.36
CA ALA A 349 -24.36 5.00 7.66
C ALA A 349 -23.05 4.21 7.52
N VAL A 350 -22.15 4.36 8.49
CA VAL A 350 -20.92 3.58 8.62
C VAL A 350 -20.78 2.97 10.01
N MET A 351 -20.32 1.72 10.09
CA MET A 351 -20.05 1.03 11.36
C MET A 351 -18.83 0.11 11.30
N HIS A 352 -18.31 -0.27 12.46
CA HIS A 352 -17.27 -1.28 12.58
C HIS A 352 -17.79 -2.60 13.14
N ILE A 353 -17.33 -3.72 12.57
CA ILE A 353 -17.61 -5.07 13.09
C ILE A 353 -16.35 -5.92 13.04
N GLY A 354 -15.86 -6.37 14.20
CA GLY A 354 -14.71 -7.27 14.29
C GLY A 354 -13.70 -6.83 15.36
N ALA A 355 -12.43 -7.16 15.12
CA ALA A 355 -11.31 -6.65 15.90
C ALA A 355 -10.86 -5.27 15.36
N PRO A 356 -10.30 -4.40 16.20
CA PRO A 356 -9.72 -3.14 15.71
C PRO A 356 -8.50 -3.42 14.83
N ALA A 357 -8.34 -2.60 13.79
CA ALA A 357 -7.24 -2.67 12.85
C ALA A 357 -6.93 -1.26 12.32
N CYS A 358 -5.66 -0.99 12.05
CA CYS A 358 -5.24 0.27 11.45
C CYS A 358 -5.87 0.49 10.06
N GLY A 359 -6.16 1.74 9.72
CA GLY A 359 -6.85 2.10 8.47
C GLY A 359 -8.38 2.20 8.57
N MET A 360 -9.00 1.64 9.62
CA MET A 360 -10.45 1.77 9.86
C MET A 360 -10.89 3.24 9.95
N ASN A 361 -10.17 4.04 10.73
CA ASN A 361 -10.48 5.46 10.93
C ASN A 361 -10.25 6.29 9.66
N ALA A 362 -9.23 5.96 8.87
CA ALA A 362 -8.98 6.58 7.57
C ALA A 362 -10.13 6.32 6.58
N ALA A 363 -10.68 5.10 6.58
CA ALA A 363 -11.85 4.74 5.79
C ALA A 363 -13.11 5.50 6.25
N VAL A 364 -13.39 5.57 7.56
CA VAL A 364 -14.53 6.35 8.09
C VAL A 364 -14.41 7.82 7.70
N ARG A 365 -13.22 8.42 7.88
CA ARG A 365 -12.98 9.82 7.50
C ARG A 365 -13.28 10.06 6.03
N SER A 366 -12.76 9.21 5.15
CA SER A 366 -12.98 9.34 3.72
C SER A 366 -14.46 9.19 3.38
N PHE A 367 -15.15 8.18 3.93
CA PHE A 367 -16.60 8.00 3.77
C PHE A 367 -17.38 9.25 4.16
N VAL A 368 -17.20 9.75 5.38
CA VAL A 368 -17.91 10.94 5.90
C VAL A 368 -17.66 12.17 5.02
N ARG A 369 -16.41 12.45 4.66
CA ARG A 369 -16.08 13.61 3.80
C ARG A 369 -16.66 13.47 2.40
N ASN A 370 -16.69 12.25 1.83
CA ASN A 370 -17.29 11.99 0.52
C ASN A 370 -18.80 12.22 0.55
N CYS A 371 -19.51 11.73 1.57
CA CYS A 371 -20.95 11.95 1.74
C CYS A 371 -21.27 13.45 1.87
N ILE A 372 -20.58 14.16 2.77
CA ILE A 372 -20.80 15.61 2.98
C ILE A 372 -20.50 16.42 1.73
N TYR A 373 -19.42 16.08 1.00
CA TYR A 373 -19.06 16.76 -0.24
C TYR A 373 -20.16 16.66 -1.31
N ARG A 374 -21.01 15.63 -1.25
CA ARG A 374 -22.12 15.44 -2.18
C ARG A 374 -23.43 16.05 -1.70
N GLY A 375 -23.51 16.47 -0.44
CA GLY A 375 -24.74 16.89 0.21
C GLY A 375 -25.55 15.75 0.85
N ASP A 376 -24.96 14.56 0.98
CA ASP A 376 -25.54 13.42 1.71
C ASP A 376 -25.30 13.57 3.22
N THR A 377 -26.18 13.00 4.05
CA THR A 377 -26.01 12.94 5.51
C THR A 377 -25.21 11.69 5.88
N ALA A 378 -24.09 11.87 6.58
CA ALA A 378 -23.25 10.77 7.06
C ALA A 378 -23.60 10.40 8.51
N LEU A 379 -23.91 9.14 8.77
CA LEU A 379 -24.22 8.62 10.11
C LEU A 379 -23.11 7.68 10.59
N GLY A 380 -22.59 7.89 11.79
CA GLY A 380 -21.64 7.00 12.45
C GLY A 380 -22.36 6.14 13.49
N ILE A 381 -22.36 4.83 13.32
CA ILE A 381 -22.92 3.88 14.27
C ILE A 381 -21.77 3.41 15.17
N HIS A 382 -21.89 3.71 16.47
CA HIS A 382 -20.88 3.32 17.44
C HIS A 382 -21.05 1.86 17.88
N ASP A 383 -19.97 1.19 18.28
CA ASP A 383 -19.97 -0.18 18.84
C ASP A 383 -20.67 -1.26 17.98
N GLY A 384 -20.75 -1.05 16.66
CA GLY A 384 -21.30 -2.00 15.70
C GLY A 384 -22.78 -2.32 15.95
N ILE A 385 -23.15 -3.61 15.85
CA ILE A 385 -24.53 -4.06 15.99
C ILE A 385 -25.12 -3.73 17.38
N GLU A 386 -24.33 -3.85 18.45
CA GLU A 386 -24.82 -3.56 19.80
C GLU A 386 -25.16 -2.07 19.96
N GLY A 387 -24.32 -1.18 19.47
CA GLY A 387 -24.60 0.24 19.54
C GLY A 387 -25.73 0.68 18.60
N LEU A 388 -25.89 0.04 17.42
CA LEU A 388 -27.08 0.24 16.58
C LEU A 388 -28.37 -0.12 17.34
N LEU A 389 -28.39 -1.27 18.01
CA LEU A 389 -29.54 -1.72 18.81
C LEU A 389 -29.81 -0.77 19.99
N ALA A 390 -28.76 -0.23 20.61
CA ALA A 390 -28.85 0.77 21.67
C ALA A 390 -29.25 2.18 21.17
N GLY A 391 -29.30 2.40 19.85
CA GLY A 391 -29.59 3.71 19.26
C GLY A 391 -28.39 4.68 19.31
N ASN A 392 -27.17 4.19 19.49
CA ASN A 392 -25.94 4.98 19.50
C ASN A 392 -25.49 5.34 18.07
N VAL A 393 -26.30 6.15 17.41
CA VAL A 393 -26.09 6.63 16.02
C VAL A 393 -25.89 8.14 16.06
N GLN A 394 -24.74 8.59 15.56
CA GLN A 394 -24.34 9.99 15.55
C GLN A 394 -24.38 10.55 14.13
N ASN A 395 -24.89 11.77 13.97
CA ASN A 395 -24.72 12.52 12.72
C ASN A 395 -23.30 13.09 12.65
N MET A 396 -22.54 12.71 11.61
CA MET A 396 -21.11 12.99 11.50
C MET A 396 -20.87 14.26 10.68
N GLY A 397 -20.22 15.25 11.30
CA GLY A 397 -19.75 16.45 10.65
C GLY A 397 -18.36 16.31 10.01
N TRP A 398 -17.98 17.28 9.19
CA TRP A 398 -16.65 17.32 8.57
C TRP A 398 -15.52 17.37 9.61
N ALA A 399 -15.73 18.15 10.67
CA ALA A 399 -14.76 18.34 11.74
C ALA A 399 -14.60 17.10 12.63
N ASP A 400 -15.67 16.31 12.82
CA ASP A 400 -15.69 15.14 13.71
C ASP A 400 -14.65 14.09 13.34
N VAL A 401 -14.32 13.98 12.05
CA VAL A 401 -13.36 13.01 11.50
C VAL A 401 -11.98 13.61 11.18
N THR A 402 -11.69 14.81 11.68
CA THR A 402 -10.39 15.46 11.46
C THR A 402 -9.29 14.80 12.27
N GLY A 403 -8.17 14.49 11.63
CA GLY A 403 -7.03 13.81 12.25
C GLY A 403 -7.21 12.29 12.41
N TRP A 404 -8.37 11.75 12.01
CA TRP A 404 -8.66 10.32 12.10
C TRP A 404 -7.80 9.49 11.13
N VAL A 405 -7.24 10.10 10.07
CA VAL A 405 -6.42 9.35 9.11
C VAL A 405 -5.22 8.67 9.77
N ALA A 406 -4.61 9.29 10.78
CA ALA A 406 -3.38 8.81 11.40
C ALA A 406 -3.63 7.81 12.55
N GLN A 407 -4.83 7.85 13.14
CA GLN A 407 -5.15 7.12 14.36
C GLN A 407 -5.30 5.62 14.06
N GLY A 408 -4.59 4.80 14.85
CA GLY A 408 -4.88 3.37 14.94
C GLY A 408 -6.19 3.07 15.68
N GLY A 409 -6.49 1.79 15.86
CA GLY A 409 -7.71 1.35 16.53
C GLY A 409 -8.99 1.67 15.75
N ALA A 410 -10.10 1.84 16.46
CA ALA A 410 -11.44 2.04 15.90
C ALA A 410 -12.20 3.09 16.73
N ILE A 411 -12.26 4.34 16.27
CA ILE A 411 -12.80 5.47 17.05
C ILE A 411 -14.32 5.34 17.25
N LEU A 412 -15.05 4.79 16.27
CA LEU A 412 -16.48 4.44 16.45
C LEU A 412 -16.69 3.27 17.41
N GLY A 413 -15.64 2.63 17.92
CA GLY A 413 -15.75 1.37 18.65
C GLY A 413 -16.07 0.21 17.71
N THR A 414 -15.65 -1.00 18.09
CA THR A 414 -15.87 -2.20 17.29
C THR A 414 -16.09 -3.41 18.20
N LYS A 415 -17.01 -4.29 17.79
CA LYS A 415 -17.35 -5.54 18.48
C LYS A 415 -17.48 -6.66 17.46
N ARG A 416 -17.32 -7.91 17.91
CA ARG A 416 -17.50 -9.12 17.07
C ARG A 416 -18.96 -9.60 16.99
N THR A 417 -19.90 -8.79 17.46
CA THR A 417 -21.31 -9.14 17.53
C THR A 417 -21.91 -9.24 16.12
N LEU A 418 -22.59 -10.35 15.86
CA LEU A 418 -23.37 -10.57 14.65
C LEU A 418 -24.87 -10.32 14.90
N PRO A 419 -25.66 -9.95 13.87
CA PRO A 419 -27.11 -9.78 13.99
C PRO A 419 -27.85 -11.04 14.47
N LYS A 420 -27.57 -12.22 13.89
CA LYS A 420 -28.15 -13.54 14.27
C LYS A 420 -29.66 -13.46 14.58
N SER A 421 -30.08 -13.80 15.80
CA SER A 421 -31.49 -13.82 16.22
C SER A 421 -32.12 -12.43 16.41
N ARG A 422 -31.34 -11.35 16.29
CA ARG A 422 -31.78 -9.96 16.51
C ARG A 422 -32.08 -9.21 15.22
N MET A 423 -32.23 -9.90 14.07
CA MET A 423 -32.51 -9.28 12.77
C MET A 423 -33.68 -8.29 12.78
N ALA A 424 -34.81 -8.68 13.37
CA ALA A 424 -35.99 -7.82 13.45
C ALA A 424 -35.71 -6.47 14.15
N GLN A 425 -34.88 -6.50 15.21
CA GLN A 425 -34.51 -5.28 15.94
C GLN A 425 -33.53 -4.43 15.12
N VAL A 426 -32.57 -5.07 14.43
CA VAL A 426 -31.64 -4.36 13.54
C VAL A 426 -32.40 -3.69 12.40
N ALA A 427 -33.31 -4.41 11.75
CA ALA A 427 -34.19 -3.87 10.70
C ALA A 427 -35.01 -2.67 11.20
N ALA A 428 -35.64 -2.79 12.37
CA ALA A 428 -36.39 -1.70 12.98
C ALA A 428 -35.52 -0.44 13.23
N ARG A 429 -34.27 -0.61 13.68
CA ARG A 429 -33.34 0.52 13.86
C ARG A 429 -32.91 1.15 12.53
N LEU A 430 -32.66 0.35 11.48
CA LEU A 430 -32.35 0.89 10.15
C LEU A 430 -33.50 1.78 9.62
N ALA A 431 -34.75 1.36 9.83
CA ALA A 431 -35.93 2.15 9.48
C ALA A 431 -36.07 3.41 10.34
N GLU A 432 -35.88 3.30 11.66
CA GLU A 432 -35.96 4.42 12.62
C GLU A 432 -35.00 5.55 12.26
N PHE A 433 -33.73 5.21 11.96
CA PHE A 433 -32.71 6.18 11.56
C PHE A 433 -32.75 6.53 10.06
N LYS A 434 -33.71 5.97 9.31
CA LYS A 434 -33.89 6.18 7.87
C LYS A 434 -32.59 5.97 7.08
N ILE A 435 -31.91 4.84 7.33
CA ILE A 435 -30.64 4.53 6.68
C ILE A 435 -30.93 4.05 5.25
N HIS A 436 -30.40 4.78 4.25
CA HIS A 436 -30.57 4.47 2.83
C HIS A 436 -29.43 3.62 2.25
N GLY A 437 -28.27 3.61 2.89
CA GLY A 437 -27.12 2.80 2.49
C GLY A 437 -26.16 2.59 3.66
N LEU A 438 -25.45 1.47 3.67
CA LEU A 438 -24.67 1.04 4.82
C LEU A 438 -23.26 0.61 4.40
N LEU A 439 -22.26 1.21 5.02
CA LEU A 439 -20.86 0.80 4.95
C LEU A 439 -20.46 0.06 6.23
N ILE A 440 -19.97 -1.17 6.09
CA ILE A 440 -19.48 -1.97 7.21
C ILE A 440 -17.97 -2.15 7.02
N ILE A 441 -17.17 -1.69 7.99
CA ILE A 441 -15.71 -1.83 7.93
C ILE A 441 -15.30 -2.86 8.97
N GLY A 442 -14.66 -3.95 8.55
CA GLY A 442 -14.26 -4.97 9.50
C GLY A 442 -13.83 -6.30 8.91
N GLY A 443 -13.60 -7.26 9.80
CA GLY A 443 -12.99 -8.55 9.46
C GLY A 443 -14.03 -9.55 8.94
N PHE A 444 -13.77 -10.83 9.19
CA PHE A 444 -14.68 -11.90 8.79
C PHE A 444 -16.08 -11.75 9.41
N GLU A 445 -16.20 -11.23 10.64
CA GLU A 445 -17.51 -10.92 11.24
C GLU A 445 -18.28 -9.84 10.47
N ALA A 446 -17.61 -8.85 9.87
CA ALA A 446 -18.28 -7.85 9.04
C ALA A 446 -18.83 -8.48 7.76
N TYR A 447 -18.03 -9.32 7.09
CA TYR A 447 -18.47 -10.11 5.95
C TYR A 447 -19.71 -10.96 6.31
N GLN A 448 -19.63 -11.71 7.41
CA GLN A 448 -20.72 -12.58 7.85
C GLN A 448 -21.96 -11.79 8.26
N ALA A 449 -21.81 -10.65 8.95
CA ALA A 449 -22.94 -9.81 9.34
C ALA A 449 -23.69 -9.25 8.12
N ALA A 450 -22.94 -8.73 7.15
CA ALA A 450 -23.51 -8.22 5.89
C ALA A 450 -24.19 -9.33 5.09
N LEU A 451 -23.58 -10.51 5.02
CA LEU A 451 -24.14 -11.67 4.36
C LEU A 451 -25.45 -12.13 5.02
N GLN A 452 -25.51 -12.17 6.35
CA GLN A 452 -26.73 -12.50 7.07
C GLN A 452 -27.84 -11.47 6.82
N MET A 453 -27.52 -10.17 6.75
CA MET A 453 -28.49 -9.13 6.39
C MET A 453 -29.00 -9.30 4.95
N TYR A 454 -28.11 -9.63 4.01
CA TYR A 454 -28.46 -9.91 2.63
C TYR A 454 -29.39 -11.13 2.51
N GLU A 455 -29.07 -12.24 3.18
CA GLU A 455 -29.90 -13.45 3.19
C GLU A 455 -31.27 -13.24 3.84
N ALA A 456 -31.36 -12.27 4.78
CA ALA A 456 -32.58 -11.93 5.48
C ALA A 456 -33.47 -10.92 4.72
N ARG A 457 -33.07 -10.42 3.55
CA ARG A 457 -33.86 -9.50 2.69
C ARG A 457 -35.28 -9.99 2.34
N PRO A 458 -35.53 -11.30 2.12
CA PRO A 458 -36.90 -11.78 1.88
C PRO A 458 -37.85 -11.56 3.07
N GLU A 459 -37.32 -11.56 4.29
CA GLU A 459 -38.08 -11.39 5.53
C GLU A 459 -38.14 -9.92 5.98
N TYR A 460 -37.05 -9.17 5.81
CA TYR A 460 -36.90 -7.80 6.27
C TYR A 460 -36.54 -6.87 5.11
N ARG A 461 -37.50 -6.05 4.70
CA ARG A 461 -37.34 -5.12 3.57
C ARG A 461 -36.36 -3.99 3.86
N GLU A 462 -36.11 -3.70 5.14
CA GLU A 462 -35.16 -2.70 5.62
C GLU A 462 -33.71 -3.07 5.29
N PHE A 463 -33.42 -4.34 4.98
CA PHE A 463 -32.11 -4.77 4.46
C PHE A 463 -31.98 -4.65 2.94
N CYS A 464 -33.06 -4.32 2.23
CA CYS A 464 -33.06 -4.07 0.78
C CYS A 464 -32.54 -2.65 0.46
N ILE A 465 -31.40 -2.32 1.06
CA ILE A 465 -30.61 -1.11 0.81
C ILE A 465 -29.23 -1.53 0.29
N PRO A 466 -28.47 -0.62 -0.36
CA PRO A 466 -27.07 -0.88 -0.68
C PRO A 466 -26.22 -1.11 0.58
N ILE A 467 -25.49 -2.22 0.61
CA ILE A 467 -24.58 -2.60 1.69
C ILE A 467 -23.20 -2.85 1.08
N VAL A 468 -22.18 -2.14 1.55
CA VAL A 468 -20.78 -2.35 1.14
C VAL A 468 -19.96 -2.76 2.36
N VAL A 469 -19.13 -3.79 2.22
CA VAL A 469 -18.17 -4.21 3.24
C VAL A 469 -16.76 -3.81 2.81
N ILE A 470 -16.02 -3.11 3.67
CA ILE A 470 -14.57 -2.92 3.51
C ILE A 470 -13.85 -3.92 4.43
N PRO A 471 -13.02 -4.81 3.87
CA PRO A 471 -12.30 -5.82 4.64
C PRO A 471 -11.22 -5.13 5.49
N SER A 472 -11.28 -5.33 6.80
CA SER A 472 -10.35 -4.76 7.77
C SER A 472 -10.05 -5.73 8.91
N THR A 473 -8.82 -6.22 8.92
CA THR A 473 -8.29 -7.20 9.88
C THR A 473 -6.79 -7.29 9.69
N ILE A 474 -6.04 -7.51 10.78
CA ILE A 474 -4.61 -7.80 10.67
C ILE A 474 -4.33 -9.15 9.98
N SER A 475 -5.29 -10.07 10.03
CA SER A 475 -5.09 -11.47 9.63
C SER A 475 -5.11 -11.68 8.11
N ASN A 476 -5.64 -10.71 7.36
CA ASN A 476 -5.89 -10.83 5.92
C ASN A 476 -6.68 -12.09 5.54
N ASN A 477 -7.75 -12.37 6.31
CA ASN A 477 -8.54 -13.61 6.22
C ASN A 477 -9.96 -13.40 5.66
N VAL A 478 -10.22 -12.26 4.99
CA VAL A 478 -11.54 -11.96 4.42
C VAL A 478 -11.52 -12.33 2.93
N PRO A 479 -12.52 -13.05 2.41
CA PRO A 479 -12.62 -13.39 0.99
C PRO A 479 -12.84 -12.16 0.11
N GLY A 480 -12.48 -12.28 -1.18
CA GLY A 480 -12.72 -11.24 -2.18
C GLY A 480 -11.71 -10.09 -2.18
N THR A 481 -10.61 -10.18 -1.43
CA THR A 481 -9.53 -9.19 -1.43
C THR A 481 -8.15 -9.85 -1.26
N ASP A 482 -7.12 -9.29 -1.88
CA ASP A 482 -5.72 -9.64 -1.64
C ASP A 482 -5.18 -9.00 -0.36
N PHE A 483 -5.74 -7.86 0.04
CA PHE A 483 -5.32 -7.08 1.21
C PHE A 483 -6.53 -6.54 1.98
N SER A 484 -6.54 -6.75 3.29
CA SER A 484 -7.46 -6.11 4.23
C SER A 484 -6.78 -4.97 4.98
N LEU A 485 -7.53 -3.93 5.32
CA LEU A 485 -7.00 -2.81 6.12
C LEU A 485 -6.42 -3.31 7.45
N GLY A 486 -5.20 -2.89 7.74
CA GLY A 486 -4.46 -3.16 8.96
C GLY A 486 -3.44 -4.28 8.83
N CYS A 487 -3.46 -5.05 7.73
CA CYS A 487 -2.50 -6.14 7.56
C CYS A 487 -1.08 -5.63 7.28
N ASP A 488 -0.93 -4.52 6.54
CA ASP A 488 0.39 -3.92 6.31
C ASP A 488 0.99 -3.32 7.60
N THR A 489 0.15 -2.65 8.40
CA THR A 489 0.58 -2.18 9.73
C THR A 489 1.05 -3.35 10.60
N ALA A 490 0.28 -4.44 10.65
CA ALA A 490 0.67 -5.62 11.41
C ALA A 490 1.98 -6.26 10.90
N LEU A 491 2.18 -6.34 9.59
CA LEU A 491 3.42 -6.85 9.01
C LEU A 491 4.63 -6.00 9.40
N ASN A 492 4.51 -4.68 9.39
CA ASN A 492 5.59 -3.78 9.80
C ASN A 492 5.93 -3.96 11.28
N GLU A 493 4.93 -4.04 12.17
CA GLU A 493 5.15 -4.30 13.59
C GLU A 493 5.86 -5.64 13.84
N ILE A 494 5.39 -6.72 13.20
CA ILE A 494 6.03 -8.04 13.32
C ILE A 494 7.46 -8.00 12.79
N THR A 495 7.68 -7.37 11.64
CA THR A 495 9.00 -7.27 11.01
C THR A 495 9.99 -6.49 11.88
N GLU A 496 9.54 -5.38 12.48
CA GLU A 496 10.38 -4.59 13.39
C GLU A 496 10.69 -5.35 14.69
N ILE A 497 9.71 -6.07 15.24
CA ILE A 497 9.96 -6.92 16.41
C ILE A 497 10.95 -8.04 16.06
N CYS A 498 10.81 -8.68 14.89
CA CYS A 498 11.79 -9.65 14.39
C CYS A 498 13.20 -9.06 14.28
N ASP A 499 13.35 -7.81 13.82
CA ASP A 499 14.64 -7.12 13.78
C ASP A 499 15.24 -6.93 15.17
N ARG A 500 14.44 -6.45 16.14
CA ARG A 500 14.89 -6.26 17.53
C ARG A 500 15.27 -7.59 18.19
N ILE A 501 14.50 -8.65 17.95
CA ILE A 501 14.80 -10.01 18.42
C ILE A 501 16.09 -10.53 17.79
N ARG A 502 16.26 -10.33 16.47
CA ARG A 502 17.47 -10.73 15.75
C ARG A 502 18.72 -10.05 16.32
N GLN A 503 18.63 -8.76 16.64
CA GLN A 503 19.72 -8.03 17.29
C GLN A 503 20.06 -8.62 18.67
N SER A 504 19.04 -8.98 19.46
CA SER A 504 19.23 -9.67 20.75
C SER A 504 19.88 -11.06 20.58
N ALA A 505 19.48 -11.80 19.55
CA ALA A 505 20.06 -13.10 19.22
C ALA A 505 21.56 -12.97 18.85
N GLN A 506 21.92 -11.98 18.04
CA GLN A 506 23.32 -11.70 17.66
C GLN A 506 24.19 -11.27 18.85
N GLY A 507 23.61 -10.59 19.84
CA GLY A 507 24.33 -10.18 21.06
C GLY A 507 24.69 -11.34 21.99
N THR A 508 24.15 -12.54 21.77
CA THR A 508 24.45 -13.75 22.56
C THR A 508 25.06 -14.84 21.68
N LYS A 509 25.85 -15.76 22.24
CA LYS A 509 26.33 -16.92 21.48
C LYS A 509 25.16 -17.84 21.09
N ARG A 510 24.88 -17.96 19.78
CA ARG A 510 24.01 -18.94 19.10
C ARG A 510 22.62 -19.10 19.74
N ARG A 511 21.63 -18.35 19.23
CA ARG A 511 20.26 -18.38 19.76
C ARG A 511 19.17 -18.43 18.70
N VAL A 512 18.14 -19.24 18.98
CA VAL A 512 16.91 -19.39 18.20
C VAL A 512 15.74 -18.75 18.93
N PHE A 513 14.88 -18.05 18.20
CA PHE A 513 13.61 -17.54 18.71
C PHE A 513 12.43 -18.17 17.96
N VAL A 514 11.49 -18.73 18.72
CA VAL A 514 10.17 -19.16 18.23
C VAL A 514 9.18 -18.03 18.50
N ILE A 515 8.67 -17.42 17.43
CA ILE A 515 7.85 -16.21 17.48
C ILE A 515 6.43 -16.57 17.08
N GLU A 516 5.48 -16.39 17.98
CA GLU A 516 4.07 -16.60 17.69
C GLU A 516 3.43 -15.34 17.12
N THR A 517 2.86 -15.46 15.91
CA THR A 517 2.06 -14.42 15.27
C THR A 517 0.57 -14.72 15.41
N MET A 518 -0.25 -13.66 15.41
CA MET A 518 -1.70 -13.80 15.25
C MET A 518 -2.06 -14.20 13.81
N GLY A 519 -3.34 -14.34 13.55
CA GLY A 519 -3.89 -14.57 12.20
C GLY A 519 -5.10 -15.47 12.17
N GLY A 520 -5.56 -15.97 13.32
CA GLY A 520 -6.47 -17.12 13.36
C GLY A 520 -5.87 -18.26 12.55
N TYR A 521 -6.69 -18.91 11.73
CA TYR A 521 -6.26 -19.97 10.81
C TYR A 521 -5.59 -19.45 9.52
N CYS A 522 -5.38 -18.13 9.38
CA CYS A 522 -4.69 -17.54 8.23
C CYS A 522 -3.19 -17.33 8.54
N GLY A 523 -2.34 -18.04 7.80
CA GLY A 523 -0.88 -17.98 7.90
C GLY A 523 -0.20 -16.77 7.26
N TYR A 524 -0.97 -15.78 6.78
CA TYR A 524 -0.47 -14.61 6.05
C TYR A 524 0.64 -13.88 6.82
N LEU A 525 0.36 -13.50 8.08
CA LEU A 525 1.30 -12.75 8.92
C LEU A 525 2.58 -13.54 9.18
N ALA A 526 2.47 -14.83 9.54
CA ALA A 526 3.63 -15.69 9.78
C ALA A 526 4.51 -15.84 8.54
N THR A 527 3.89 -16.00 7.37
CA THR A 527 4.60 -16.22 6.10
C THR A 527 5.25 -14.94 5.60
N VAL A 528 4.47 -13.87 5.44
CA VAL A 528 4.95 -12.64 4.80
C VAL A 528 5.91 -11.88 5.72
N ALA A 529 5.64 -11.82 7.02
CA ALA A 529 6.60 -11.26 7.98
C ALA A 529 7.82 -12.18 8.16
N GLY A 530 7.67 -13.49 7.98
CA GLY A 530 8.78 -14.44 7.97
C GLY A 530 9.72 -14.16 6.81
N LEU A 531 9.19 -13.94 5.62
CA LEU A 531 9.94 -13.53 4.44
C LEU A 531 10.63 -12.17 4.65
N ALA A 532 9.89 -11.16 5.14
CA ALA A 532 10.43 -9.83 5.42
C ALA A 532 11.50 -9.81 6.54
N GLY A 533 11.32 -10.63 7.57
CA GLY A 533 12.22 -10.78 8.71
C GLY A 533 13.42 -11.69 8.45
N GLY A 534 13.41 -12.43 7.33
CA GLY A 534 14.44 -13.43 7.01
C GLY A 534 14.43 -14.61 8.00
N ALA A 535 13.22 -15.11 8.27
CA ALA A 535 12.98 -16.28 9.09
C ALA A 535 13.52 -17.56 8.45
N ASP A 536 13.93 -18.50 9.29
CA ASP A 536 14.45 -19.79 8.88
C ASP A 536 13.31 -20.79 8.60
N ALA A 537 12.20 -20.70 9.34
CA ALA A 537 10.97 -21.41 9.01
C ALA A 537 9.74 -20.62 9.47
N ALA A 538 8.59 -20.93 8.87
CA ALA A 538 7.31 -20.36 9.25
C ALA A 538 6.22 -21.44 9.26
N TYR A 539 5.61 -21.74 10.40
CA TYR A 539 4.56 -22.76 10.53
C TYR A 539 3.17 -22.14 10.48
N ILE A 540 2.31 -22.68 9.62
CA ILE A 540 0.96 -22.15 9.33
C ILE A 540 -0.08 -23.26 9.29
N PHE A 541 -1.37 -22.91 9.24
CA PHE A 541 -2.45 -23.90 9.25
C PHE A 541 -2.66 -24.55 7.87
N GLU A 542 -2.44 -23.76 6.82
CA GLU A 542 -2.64 -24.11 5.42
C GLU A 542 -1.65 -25.18 4.94
N GLU A 543 -0.42 -25.16 5.48
CA GLU A 543 0.63 -26.14 5.19
C GLU A 543 0.76 -27.08 6.39
N LYS A 544 0.26 -28.32 6.25
CA LYS A 544 0.37 -29.31 7.32
C LYS A 544 1.83 -29.71 7.52
N PHE A 545 2.24 -29.80 8.77
CA PHE A 545 3.58 -30.21 9.18
C PHE A 545 3.50 -31.23 10.31
N SER A 546 4.52 -32.08 10.36
CA SER A 546 4.68 -33.17 11.31
C SER A 546 5.87 -32.93 12.23
N ILE A 547 6.06 -33.82 13.21
CA ILE A 547 7.25 -33.78 14.06
C ILE A 547 8.55 -34.01 13.27
N GLU A 548 8.47 -34.73 12.14
CA GLU A 548 9.63 -34.96 11.28
C GLU A 548 10.08 -33.66 10.61
N ASP A 549 9.13 -32.84 10.14
CA ASP A 549 9.42 -31.54 9.53
C ASP A 549 10.06 -30.59 10.54
N LEU A 550 9.52 -30.52 11.77
CA LEU A 550 10.10 -29.73 12.86
C LEU A 550 11.53 -30.17 13.18
N ARG A 551 11.77 -31.49 13.19
CA ARG A 551 13.09 -32.06 13.45
C ARG A 551 14.07 -31.74 12.32
N GLN A 552 13.63 -31.80 11.07
CA GLN A 552 14.45 -31.45 9.92
C GLN A 552 14.84 -29.97 9.93
N ASP A 553 13.90 -29.07 10.22
CA ASP A 553 14.17 -27.63 10.34
C ASP A 553 15.14 -27.33 11.49
N LEU A 554 15.04 -28.06 12.59
CA LEU A 554 15.97 -27.98 13.70
C LEU A 554 17.39 -28.37 13.29
N TYR A 555 17.55 -29.52 12.64
CA TYR A 555 18.87 -29.97 12.19
C TYR A 555 19.48 -29.03 11.15
N HIS A 556 18.67 -28.51 10.24
CA HIS A 556 19.10 -27.49 9.29
C HIS A 556 19.61 -26.23 10.01
N MET A 557 18.88 -25.78 11.03
CA MET A 557 19.28 -24.64 11.83
C MET A 557 20.57 -24.88 12.61
N ALA A 558 20.71 -26.06 13.21
CA ALA A 558 21.92 -26.53 13.87
C ALA A 558 23.13 -26.49 12.92
N ALA A 559 22.99 -27.04 11.71
CA ALA A 559 24.02 -27.02 10.68
C ALA A 559 24.43 -25.59 10.29
N LYS A 560 23.45 -24.71 10.03
CA LYS A 560 23.72 -23.29 9.74
C LYS A 560 24.50 -22.61 10.85
N MET A 561 24.20 -22.93 12.12
CA MET A 561 24.95 -22.36 13.25
C MET A 561 26.36 -22.93 13.41
N GLY A 562 26.58 -24.17 12.96
CA GLY A 562 27.90 -24.75 12.78
C GLY A 562 28.76 -23.98 11.77
N GLU A 563 28.16 -23.51 10.67
CA GLU A 563 28.80 -22.74 9.60
C GLU A 563 29.04 -21.24 9.93
N GLY A 564 28.68 -20.80 11.14
CA GLY A 564 28.93 -19.44 11.61
C GLY A 564 27.71 -18.53 11.69
N VAL A 565 26.51 -19.01 11.36
CA VAL A 565 25.27 -18.27 11.64
C VAL A 565 25.05 -18.20 13.16
N GLN A 566 24.79 -17.02 13.71
CA GLN A 566 24.65 -16.85 15.16
C GLN A 566 23.21 -16.74 15.66
N ARG A 567 22.24 -16.68 14.74
CA ARG A 567 20.83 -16.42 15.03
C ARG A 567 19.90 -17.35 14.26
N GLY A 568 18.79 -17.73 14.87
CA GLY A 568 17.70 -18.48 14.24
C GLY A 568 16.36 -17.81 14.53
N LEU A 569 15.48 -17.75 13.55
CA LEU A 569 14.14 -17.18 13.66
C LEU A 569 13.11 -18.17 13.11
N ILE A 570 12.18 -18.59 13.96
CA ILE A 570 11.06 -19.45 13.60
C ILE A 570 9.79 -18.65 13.84
N LEU A 571 8.96 -18.47 12.81
CA LEU A 571 7.63 -17.89 12.99
C LEU A 571 6.59 -19.02 13.07
N ARG A 572 5.56 -18.83 13.89
CA ARG A 572 4.45 -19.77 14.00
C ARG A 572 3.15 -19.00 14.13
N ASN A 573 2.20 -19.27 13.25
CA ASN A 573 0.84 -18.75 13.39
C ASN A 573 0.13 -19.41 14.59
N GLU A 574 -0.65 -18.63 15.34
CA GLU A 574 -1.33 -19.05 16.58
C GLU A 574 -2.22 -20.30 16.45
N LYS A 575 -2.78 -20.55 15.26
CA LYS A 575 -3.63 -21.73 14.95
C LYS A 575 -3.00 -22.65 13.91
N ALA A 576 -1.69 -22.61 13.73
CA ALA A 576 -0.97 -23.51 12.81
C ALA A 576 -1.24 -25.00 13.15
N ASN A 577 -1.19 -25.35 14.43
CA ASN A 577 -1.52 -26.66 14.96
C ASN A 577 -1.82 -26.53 16.47
N ASP A 578 -2.83 -27.25 16.98
CA ASP A 578 -3.21 -27.20 18.39
C ASP A 578 -2.23 -27.94 19.32
N ASN A 579 -1.60 -29.01 18.83
CA ASN A 579 -0.66 -29.83 19.59
C ASN A 579 0.78 -29.30 19.47
N TYR A 580 1.21 -28.96 18.25
CA TYR A 580 2.51 -28.34 18.00
C TYR A 580 2.45 -26.82 18.22
N ASN A 581 2.15 -26.45 19.46
CA ASN A 581 2.09 -25.05 19.90
C ASN A 581 3.49 -24.47 20.14
N THR A 582 3.54 -23.16 20.40
CA THR A 582 4.81 -22.42 20.59
C THR A 582 5.66 -22.98 21.73
N ASP A 583 5.04 -23.40 22.83
CA ASP A 583 5.75 -24.00 23.96
C ASP A 583 6.34 -25.38 23.61
N PHE A 584 5.59 -26.21 22.87
CA PHE A 584 6.09 -27.49 22.37
C PHE A 584 7.32 -27.29 21.47
N ILE A 585 7.22 -26.43 20.44
CA ILE A 585 8.32 -26.17 19.50
C ILE A 585 9.53 -25.60 20.26
N TYR A 586 9.30 -24.67 21.20
CA TYR A 586 10.34 -24.13 22.06
C TYR A 586 11.07 -25.21 22.86
N ARG A 587 10.34 -26.12 23.51
CA ARG A 587 10.93 -27.21 24.30
C ARG A 587 11.70 -28.19 23.42
N LEU A 588 11.16 -28.56 22.26
CA LEU A 588 11.84 -29.38 21.28
C LEU A 588 13.18 -28.76 20.85
N TYR A 589 13.17 -27.49 20.43
CA TYR A 589 14.38 -26.77 20.05
C TYR A 589 15.36 -26.59 21.21
N THR A 590 14.87 -26.47 22.44
CA THR A 590 15.71 -26.36 23.64
C THR A 590 16.42 -27.68 23.95
N GLU A 591 15.74 -28.81 23.81
CA GLU A 591 16.28 -30.12 24.16
C GLU A 591 17.22 -30.64 23.07
N GLU A 592 16.75 -30.69 21.82
CA GLU A 592 17.52 -31.25 20.70
C GLU A 592 18.62 -30.29 20.22
N GLY A 593 18.49 -28.99 20.49
CA GLY A 593 19.51 -27.97 20.20
C GLY A 593 20.67 -27.93 21.20
N LYS A 594 20.64 -28.74 22.29
CA LYS A 594 21.65 -28.69 23.36
C LYS A 594 23.07 -28.82 22.83
N GLY A 595 23.95 -27.97 23.35
CA GLY A 595 25.35 -27.90 22.93
C GLY A 595 25.59 -27.17 21.61
N GLN A 596 24.55 -26.92 20.80
CA GLN A 596 24.66 -26.18 19.54
C GLN A 596 24.12 -24.75 19.66
N PHE A 597 22.92 -24.60 20.24
CA PHE A 597 22.28 -23.31 20.44
C PHE A 597 21.32 -23.30 21.63
N SER A 598 20.88 -22.11 22.04
CA SER A 598 19.78 -21.93 22.99
C SER A 598 18.50 -21.50 22.28
N ALA A 599 17.33 -21.87 22.79
CA ALA A 599 16.06 -21.40 22.26
C ALA A 599 15.34 -20.45 23.24
N ARG A 600 14.47 -19.59 22.70
CA ARG A 600 13.53 -18.74 23.43
C ARG A 600 12.22 -18.67 22.66
N GLN A 601 11.11 -18.40 23.36
CA GLN A 601 9.83 -18.11 22.74
C GLN A 601 9.43 -16.66 22.96
N ASN A 602 8.68 -16.10 22.01
CA ASN A 602 8.07 -14.79 22.13
C ASN A 602 6.67 -14.81 21.51
N ILE A 603 5.65 -14.47 22.31
CA ILE A 603 4.26 -14.37 21.85
C ILE A 603 3.97 -12.89 21.67
N LEU A 604 3.87 -12.44 20.43
CA LEU A 604 3.76 -11.01 20.12
C LEU A 604 2.44 -10.41 20.63
N GLY A 605 1.37 -11.19 20.62
CA GLY A 605 0.05 -10.77 21.08
C GLY A 605 -0.44 -9.53 20.36
N HIS A 606 -1.10 -8.62 21.10
CA HIS A 606 -1.83 -7.49 20.53
C HIS A 606 -0.93 -6.36 20.00
N MET A 607 0.38 -6.39 20.23
CA MET A 607 1.31 -5.43 19.63
C MET A 607 1.23 -5.43 18.10
N GLN A 608 0.83 -6.57 17.52
CA GLN A 608 0.63 -6.75 16.08
C GLN A 608 -0.50 -5.89 15.50
N GLN A 609 -1.37 -5.29 16.31
CA GLN A 609 -2.39 -4.36 15.80
C GLN A 609 -1.80 -3.00 15.40
N GLY A 610 -0.60 -2.69 15.88
CA GLY A 610 0.08 -1.42 15.68
C GLY A 610 -0.51 -0.27 16.50
N GLY A 611 0.32 0.75 16.70
CA GLY A 611 -0.10 1.99 17.36
C GLY A 611 -0.70 2.99 16.38
N SER A 612 0.06 3.31 15.33
CA SER A 612 -0.31 4.25 14.28
C SER A 612 -0.37 3.54 12.94
N ALA A 613 -1.35 3.89 12.10
CA ALA A 613 -1.52 3.26 10.80
C ALA A 613 -0.34 3.58 9.86
N THR A 614 0.10 2.61 9.07
CA THR A 614 1.13 2.81 8.04
C THR A 614 0.61 3.66 6.88
N PRO A 615 1.49 4.30 6.09
CA PRO A 615 1.06 5.08 4.92
C PRO A 615 0.22 4.25 3.95
N PHE A 616 0.55 2.95 3.78
CA PHE A 616 -0.20 2.03 2.96
C PHE A 616 -1.65 1.86 3.45
N ASP A 617 -1.85 1.51 4.72
CA ASP A 617 -3.20 1.31 5.29
C ASP A 617 -4.02 2.62 5.33
N ARG A 618 -3.37 3.77 5.57
CA ARG A 618 -4.02 5.09 5.50
C ARG A 618 -4.53 5.39 4.09
N ASN A 619 -3.69 5.18 3.08
CA ASN A 619 -4.03 5.47 1.68
C ASN A 619 -5.07 4.48 1.16
N MET A 620 -4.88 3.18 1.43
CA MET A 620 -5.82 2.13 1.02
C MET A 620 -7.20 2.35 1.64
N GLY A 621 -7.29 2.65 2.94
CA GLY A 621 -8.56 2.91 3.61
C GLY A 621 -9.28 4.12 3.03
N THR A 622 -8.53 5.19 2.75
CA THR A 622 -9.05 6.40 2.11
C THR A 622 -9.64 6.11 0.73
N LYS A 623 -8.93 5.33 -0.10
CA LYS A 623 -9.37 4.97 -1.46
C LYS A 623 -10.54 3.99 -1.47
N MET A 624 -10.48 2.94 -0.65
CA MET A 624 -11.55 1.94 -0.54
C MET A 624 -12.85 2.61 -0.13
N ALA A 625 -12.83 3.52 0.84
CA ALA A 625 -14.02 4.22 1.29
C ALA A 625 -14.58 5.21 0.24
N SER A 626 -13.73 5.95 -0.48
CA SER A 626 -14.19 6.81 -1.56
C SER A 626 -14.88 5.99 -2.67
N LYS A 627 -14.29 4.85 -3.05
CA LYS A 627 -14.90 3.92 -4.00
C LYS A 627 -16.15 3.21 -3.47
N ALA A 628 -16.20 2.93 -2.17
CA ALA A 628 -17.38 2.33 -1.54
C ALA A 628 -18.55 3.31 -1.58
N VAL A 629 -18.30 4.61 -1.38
CA VAL A 629 -19.31 5.65 -1.58
C VAL A 629 -19.79 5.66 -3.03
N ASP A 630 -18.88 5.72 -4.01
CA ASP A 630 -19.24 5.63 -5.45
C ASP A 630 -20.17 4.42 -5.72
N GLY A 631 -19.80 3.23 -5.23
CA GLY A 631 -20.58 2.01 -5.39
C GLY A 631 -21.95 2.05 -4.71
N LEU A 632 -22.05 2.56 -3.48
CA LEU A 632 -23.34 2.75 -2.80
C LEU A 632 -24.27 3.61 -3.65
N LEU A 633 -23.74 4.66 -4.27
CA LEU A 633 -24.52 5.65 -5.02
C LEU A 633 -24.98 5.15 -6.38
N GLU A 634 -24.14 4.38 -7.07
CA GLU A 634 -24.56 3.70 -8.29
C GLU A 634 -25.78 2.82 -8.02
N GLN A 635 -25.79 2.10 -6.89
CA GLN A 635 -26.92 1.29 -6.48
C GLN A 635 -28.12 2.16 -6.04
N LEU A 636 -27.91 3.27 -5.33
CA LEU A 636 -28.98 4.19 -4.94
C LEU A 636 -29.69 4.86 -6.12
N LYS A 637 -28.98 5.12 -7.23
CA LYS A 637 -29.57 5.65 -8.47
C LYS A 637 -30.50 4.64 -9.16
N LEU A 638 -30.19 3.35 -9.01
CA LEU A 638 -30.99 2.26 -9.58
C LEU A 638 -32.13 1.84 -8.65
N ALA A 639 -32.04 2.19 -7.37
CA ALA A 639 -33.00 1.78 -6.36
C ALA A 639 -34.35 2.51 -6.49
N GLU A 640 -35.42 1.82 -6.16
CA GLU A 640 -36.77 2.40 -6.10
C GLU A 640 -36.89 3.26 -4.83
N ARG A 641 -37.26 4.53 -5.01
CA ARG A 641 -37.58 5.41 -3.89
C ARG A 641 -39.08 5.48 -3.66
N ARG A 642 -39.50 5.08 -2.45
CA ARG A 642 -40.90 4.99 -2.07
C ARG A 642 -41.46 6.31 -1.54
N SER A 643 -42.78 6.36 -1.42
CA SER A 643 -43.52 7.55 -0.95
C SER A 643 -43.21 7.95 0.50
N ASP A 644 -42.77 7.00 1.34
CA ASP A 644 -42.31 7.24 2.72
C ASP A 644 -40.83 7.71 2.79
N GLY A 645 -40.17 7.81 1.64
CA GLY A 645 -38.76 8.17 1.51
C GLY A 645 -37.80 6.99 1.61
N SER A 646 -38.28 5.77 1.91
CA SER A 646 -37.44 4.57 1.99
C SER A 646 -36.92 4.15 0.61
N ILE A 647 -35.78 3.44 0.62
CA ILE A 647 -35.13 2.92 -0.57
C ILE A 647 -35.30 1.41 -0.65
N TYR A 648 -35.53 0.90 -1.86
CA TYR A 648 -35.64 -0.52 -2.11
C TYR A 648 -34.77 -0.94 -3.31
N ILE A 649 -33.82 -1.84 -3.05
CA ILE A 649 -33.04 -2.55 -4.05
C ILE A 649 -32.71 -3.96 -3.55
N ASN A 650 -32.92 -4.96 -4.40
CA ASN A 650 -32.68 -6.35 -4.06
C ASN A 650 -31.96 -7.10 -5.20
N THR A 651 -30.81 -6.56 -5.58
CA THR A 651 -29.88 -7.20 -6.53
C THR A 651 -28.65 -7.72 -5.79
N PRO A 652 -27.96 -8.76 -6.28
CA PRO A 652 -26.68 -9.19 -5.71
C PRO A 652 -25.64 -8.07 -5.65
N GLU A 653 -25.62 -7.18 -6.65
CA GLU A 653 -24.70 -6.04 -6.78
C GLU A 653 -24.96 -4.94 -5.73
N SER A 654 -26.12 -4.98 -5.06
CA SER A 654 -26.43 -4.07 -3.96
C SER A 654 -25.89 -4.52 -2.61
N ALA A 655 -25.28 -5.71 -2.50
CA ALA A 655 -24.63 -6.18 -1.28
C ALA A 655 -23.26 -6.78 -1.63
N VAL A 656 -22.20 -5.99 -1.44
CA VAL A 656 -20.88 -6.25 -2.05
C VAL A 656 -19.72 -6.08 -1.07
N MET A 657 -18.63 -6.80 -1.32
CA MET A 657 -17.31 -6.61 -0.70
C MET A 657 -16.47 -5.68 -1.57
N MET A 658 -15.89 -4.64 -0.97
CA MET A 658 -14.91 -3.75 -1.58
C MET A 658 -13.49 -4.31 -1.37
N GLY A 659 -13.05 -5.14 -2.30
CA GLY A 659 -11.73 -5.75 -2.26
C GLY A 659 -10.71 -5.08 -3.18
N VAL A 660 -9.43 -5.35 -2.95
CA VAL A 660 -8.35 -5.06 -3.90
C VAL A 660 -7.87 -6.39 -4.44
N ILE A 661 -8.05 -6.63 -5.74
CA ILE A 661 -7.57 -7.83 -6.43
C ILE A 661 -6.57 -7.38 -7.48
N ARG A 662 -5.32 -7.85 -7.36
CA ARG A 662 -4.16 -7.35 -8.11
C ARG A 662 -4.00 -5.83 -7.94
N ARG A 663 -4.52 -5.03 -8.89
CA ARG A 663 -4.50 -3.56 -8.89
C ARG A 663 -5.89 -2.92 -8.86
N GLN A 664 -6.93 -3.72 -9.00
CA GLN A 664 -8.29 -3.22 -9.18
C GLN A 664 -9.04 -3.22 -7.85
N TYR A 665 -9.73 -2.11 -7.59
CA TYR A 665 -10.71 -2.03 -6.51
C TYR A 665 -12.00 -2.62 -7.08
N ARG A 666 -12.39 -3.79 -6.58
CA ARG A 666 -13.50 -4.56 -7.12
C ARG A 666 -14.62 -4.65 -6.09
N LEU A 667 -15.84 -4.41 -6.56
CA LEU A 667 -17.06 -4.68 -5.82
C LEU A 667 -17.55 -6.08 -6.18
N SER A 668 -17.38 -7.03 -5.26
CA SER A 668 -17.77 -8.43 -5.47
C SER A 668 -19.03 -8.75 -4.67
N PRO A 669 -20.11 -9.29 -5.26
CA PRO A 669 -21.31 -9.68 -4.53
C PRO A 669 -20.98 -10.62 -3.36
N LEU A 670 -21.52 -10.33 -2.17
CA LEU A 670 -21.23 -11.10 -0.96
C LEU A 670 -21.64 -12.58 -1.10
N GLU A 671 -22.72 -12.82 -1.83
CA GLU A 671 -23.22 -14.15 -2.14
C GLU A 671 -22.25 -14.96 -3.00
N ALA A 672 -21.62 -14.34 -4.01
CA ALA A 672 -20.65 -15.01 -4.88
C ALA A 672 -19.43 -15.52 -4.08
N LEU A 673 -19.01 -14.75 -3.06
CA LEU A 673 -17.87 -15.08 -2.21
C LEU A 673 -18.12 -16.27 -1.26
N LYS A 674 -19.37 -16.72 -1.08
CA LYS A 674 -19.67 -17.89 -0.22
C LYS A 674 -18.95 -19.14 -0.71
N SER A 675 -18.89 -19.33 -2.03
CA SER A 675 -18.26 -20.51 -2.64
C SER A 675 -16.75 -20.56 -2.39
N GLU A 676 -16.13 -19.40 -2.24
CA GLU A 676 -14.70 -19.20 -1.98
C GLU A 676 -14.34 -19.16 -0.50
N THR A 677 -15.33 -19.28 0.40
CA THR A 677 -15.14 -19.10 1.85
C THR A 677 -15.14 -20.43 2.59
N ASP A 678 -14.17 -20.61 3.48
CA ASP A 678 -14.24 -21.58 4.57
C ASP A 678 -14.78 -20.87 5.82
N PHE A 679 -16.05 -21.13 6.14
CA PHE A 679 -16.73 -20.52 7.28
C PHE A 679 -16.33 -21.13 8.63
N GLU A 680 -15.84 -22.37 8.65
CA GLU A 680 -15.42 -23.06 9.87
C GLU A 680 -14.12 -22.44 10.38
N HIS A 681 -13.13 -22.32 9.50
CA HIS A 681 -11.81 -21.77 9.82
C HIS A 681 -11.74 -20.25 9.60
N ARG A 682 -12.77 -19.65 8.97
CA ARG A 682 -12.88 -18.22 8.69
C ARG A 682 -11.74 -17.68 7.83
N ILE A 683 -11.47 -18.36 6.72
CA ILE A 683 -10.43 -18.02 5.74
C ILE A 683 -10.97 -18.16 4.32
N PRO A 684 -10.41 -17.47 3.32
CA PRO A 684 -10.66 -17.78 1.92
C PRO A 684 -9.99 -19.12 1.56
N LYS A 685 -10.60 -19.87 0.64
CA LYS A 685 -10.08 -21.15 0.14
C LYS A 685 -8.83 -20.98 -0.71
N ASN A 686 -8.71 -19.84 -1.39
CA ASN A 686 -7.56 -19.50 -2.22
C ASN A 686 -6.87 -18.26 -1.64
N GLN A 687 -5.56 -18.35 -1.42
CA GLN A 687 -4.76 -17.30 -0.79
C GLN A 687 -3.51 -17.05 -1.64
N TRP A 688 -3.43 -15.86 -2.23
CA TRP A 688 -2.37 -15.51 -3.19
C TRP A 688 -0.95 -15.63 -2.62
N TRP A 689 -0.78 -15.47 -1.31
CA TRP A 689 0.53 -15.40 -0.66
C TRP A 689 1.13 -16.79 -0.40
N LEU A 690 0.37 -17.88 -0.59
CA LEU A 690 0.89 -19.25 -0.45
C LEU A 690 2.00 -19.54 -1.48
N LYS A 691 1.95 -18.91 -2.67
CA LYS A 691 3.02 -19.00 -3.68
C LYS A 691 4.36 -18.41 -3.23
N LEU A 692 4.37 -17.62 -2.14
CA LEU A 692 5.61 -17.07 -1.56
C LEU A 692 6.30 -18.06 -0.62
N ARG A 693 5.63 -19.16 -0.24
CA ARG A 693 6.16 -20.17 0.69
C ARG A 693 7.46 -20.82 0.18
N PRO A 694 7.57 -21.22 -1.10
CA PRO A 694 8.82 -21.77 -1.61
C PRO A 694 9.96 -20.75 -1.58
N LEU A 695 9.68 -19.49 -1.90
CA LEU A 695 10.67 -18.41 -1.84
C LEU A 695 11.22 -18.23 -0.41
N LEU A 696 10.36 -18.27 0.61
CA LEU A 696 10.78 -18.24 2.02
C LEU A 696 11.76 -19.40 2.33
N ARG A 697 11.40 -20.62 1.91
CA ARG A 697 12.24 -21.83 2.15
C ARG A 697 13.59 -21.73 1.44
N ILE A 698 13.62 -21.28 0.18
CA ILE A 698 14.85 -21.11 -0.61
C ILE A 698 15.78 -20.09 0.04
N LEU A 699 15.26 -18.92 0.44
CA LEU A 699 16.06 -17.88 1.09
C LEU A 699 16.56 -18.31 2.49
N ALA A 700 15.86 -19.25 3.13
CA ALA A 700 16.30 -19.92 4.36
C ALA A 700 17.30 -21.07 4.12
N LYS A 701 17.68 -21.35 2.86
CA LYS A 701 18.55 -22.45 2.39
C LYS A 701 17.95 -23.86 2.49
N HIS A 702 16.63 -24.01 2.52
CA HIS A 702 16.00 -25.32 2.35
C HIS A 702 15.91 -25.68 0.86
N GLU A 703 15.95 -26.97 0.54
CA GLU A 703 15.64 -27.45 -0.81
C GLU A 703 14.14 -27.26 -1.08
N SER A 704 13.82 -26.41 -2.06
CA SER A 704 12.46 -26.15 -2.52
C SER A 704 12.52 -25.61 -3.95
N ALA A 705 11.50 -25.89 -4.76
CA ALA A 705 11.37 -25.32 -6.10
C ALA A 705 10.74 -23.93 -6.02
N TYR A 706 11.34 -22.92 -6.65
CA TYR A 706 10.73 -21.59 -6.74
C TYR A 706 9.49 -21.66 -7.63
N GLU A 707 8.40 -21.03 -7.20
CA GLU A 707 7.20 -20.86 -8.03
C GLU A 707 7.34 -19.52 -8.75
N GLU A 708 7.48 -19.57 -10.07
CA GLU A 708 7.66 -18.39 -10.92
C GLU A 708 6.42 -17.47 -10.83
N GLU A 709 6.64 -16.19 -10.55
CA GLU A 709 5.55 -15.21 -10.50
C GLU A 709 5.47 -14.38 -11.79
N GLY A 710 6.62 -14.19 -12.45
CA GLY A 710 6.79 -13.29 -13.58
C GLY A 710 6.25 -13.86 -14.88
N MET A 711 5.45 -13.05 -15.56
CA MET A 711 5.15 -13.27 -16.97
C MET A 711 5.81 -12.17 -17.80
N TYR A 712 6.31 -12.53 -18.98
CA TYR A 712 6.72 -11.54 -19.97
C TYR A 712 5.47 -10.81 -20.48
N MET A 713 5.47 -9.49 -20.35
CA MET A 713 4.38 -8.64 -20.82
C MET A 713 4.95 -7.48 -21.62
N THR A 714 4.19 -6.98 -22.60
CA THR A 714 4.49 -5.67 -23.19
C THR A 714 4.04 -4.56 -22.25
N VAL A 715 4.61 -3.36 -22.38
CA VAL A 715 4.16 -2.23 -21.56
C VAL A 715 2.75 -1.76 -21.98
N GLU A 716 2.23 -2.19 -23.13
CA GLU A 716 0.84 -1.97 -23.54
C GLU A 716 -0.13 -2.98 -22.93
N ASP A 717 0.27 -4.25 -22.77
CA ASP A 717 -0.56 -5.28 -22.12
C ASP A 717 -0.89 -4.91 -20.68
N THR A 718 0.06 -4.27 -19.98
CA THR A 718 -0.21 -3.71 -18.64
C THR A 718 -1.34 -2.68 -18.65
N THR A 719 -1.60 -2.00 -19.78
CA THR A 719 -2.68 -1.01 -19.92
C THR A 719 -3.98 -1.58 -20.52
N VAL A 720 -3.90 -2.66 -21.33
CA VAL A 720 -5.02 -3.22 -22.12
C VAL A 720 -5.75 -4.39 -21.43
N ALA A 721 -5.10 -5.14 -20.54
CA ALA A 721 -5.74 -6.22 -19.76
C ALA A 721 -6.92 -5.76 -18.85
N GLU A 722 -7.25 -4.47 -18.89
CA GLU A 722 -8.22 -3.78 -18.03
C GLU A 722 -9.52 -3.38 -18.76
N GLY A 723 -9.72 -3.83 -20.01
CA GLY A 723 -10.96 -3.62 -20.78
C GLY A 723 -11.93 -4.81 -20.81
N VAL A 724 -11.59 -5.92 -20.14
CA VAL A 724 -12.40 -7.15 -20.12
C VAL A 724 -12.87 -7.44 -18.69
N ILE A 725 -14.18 -7.26 -18.52
CA ILE A 725 -15.11 -7.59 -17.40
C ILE A 725 -15.22 -6.54 -16.29
#